data_AF-A0A3B8ZKE3-F1
#
_entry.id   AF-A0A3B8ZKE3-F1
#
_cell.length_a   1.000
_cell.length_b   1.000
_cell.length_c   1.000
_cell.angle_alpha   90.00
_cell.angle_beta   90.00
_cell.angle_gamma   90.00
#
_symmetry.space_group_name_H-M   'P 1'
#
loop_
_entity.id
_entity.type
_entity.pdbx_description
1 polymer ?
#
loop_
_entity_poly.entity_id
_entity_poly.type
_entity_poly.pdbx_seq_one_letter_code
_entity_poly.pdbx_strand_id
1 'polypeptide(L)'
;PRSGGEGSKLRFLLKLLRKQPGYGRSIQRRTCGLETLESRQLLSGEPGLVPVGAAPTGALTGKLVFASAGHGWQWNDALNRWATDRPNLLGMVEDFGNQDQLTYYAEHLLRAGATVIPMRPIGRQLNEVVLDNDSADVTFAGSWSNNTAGPTWYDEDYGATLDSIKYRFASINSGSETATATYAPNIPAAGHYPVYTWVSPSSNRTKQLYKVNHTGGQTQVSVDHRLVGNGWVYLGTYYFNAGRSTTDGSVVISNFSTSGGSVVIADAIRFGNGMGDVRWDDNGIGTGQVSGYPREDEGSILWAWRGIGQSTSFTTPSSVLGSSNVSAPLRMAAYMNASSNPYGTSIYLGFHSNATTGDPNTATARGAIGLVSSSNPTPNQSALATAMGRQLNVDMRALDGTFEHTWSTRTSYSLTGGFGEITNSIAAGKFDATINEVAFHDQTQDAQLLRDARVRNQLGRSTYEATLEHLHNFPGTTAQPVNVTTPSPPLLQSVTSSQAGHVTLRWTAGPSSNNGFNGVHGSPATGFRVFASVDGYGFDGGTYVPGGATDQVTLSGYDADRPYYFKIVAENTGGRSMDSEVLTVLPAGPAQLLIVSGFDRIDRAQNFQQSYAFGGGGVTDRVWSRFGNSRDYSVQVHTAVADARPGMTVHSASNEAVESGQVNLQNYRSVIWVLGNESVANKTFSATEQTQVTNFVQAGGNLFVSGSEIAYDLDSQNNGRSFVRNVLGATYVADNAATNTFNSVAGGIFAGLGPYTFSSGSQFSGLLDQVYRVASPDVLTGSSGGSSTMQYVGGAGGTAATQKTGGGGSGNVIVMGTPFESLTGRTNRAQLMQRVLDYFAEPSEVLSSQLYYPGSVFALTGIDSAIDSRVQLAKESTQPQTLTLDNLSNNKNGITGLVFDLITPPGTTLTASDFQFQVSPEGVFAPSLNPPSGWQAAASPSSLSVTPGFPRRVVIQWPDQSITNRWLRVTIQANANTGLTTPAVYYLGHLQGETTGASDGQFTVLVADLLQVRAALSNPVGPGSLYDIDKNGVVLVNDILETRANLARQLTQITVASGGGGGGEVDGLLEQSPDASWLVDFVEESDNLSARSIAPSVDLVMVQWPEQLL
;
A
#
# COMPACT_ATOMS: atom_id res chain seq x y z
N PRO A 1 12.24 -63.76 -9.10
CA PRO A 1 11.15 -64.75 -9.26
C PRO A 1 9.78 -64.08 -9.11
N ARG A 2 8.72 -64.70 -9.67
CA ARG A 2 7.32 -64.21 -9.76
C ARG A 2 6.76 -63.60 -8.45
N SER A 3 5.89 -62.58 -8.43
CA SER A 3 5.36 -61.73 -9.54
C SER A 3 4.43 -60.59 -9.04
N GLY A 4 4.61 -59.36 -9.54
CA GLY A 4 3.62 -58.26 -9.54
C GLY A 4 3.36 -57.54 -8.19
N GLY A 5 2.95 -56.28 -8.16
CA GLY A 5 2.75 -55.30 -9.24
C GLY A 5 2.02 -54.04 -8.74
N GLU A 6 2.49 -52.85 -9.11
CA GLU A 6 1.99 -51.56 -8.61
C GLU A 6 0.67 -51.09 -9.28
N GLY A 7 0.04 -50.03 -8.75
CA GLY A 7 -0.94 -49.24 -9.51
C GLY A 7 -2.16 -48.71 -8.75
N SER A 8 -1.98 -47.82 -7.79
CA SER A 8 -3.09 -47.09 -7.15
C SER A 8 -3.69 -46.03 -8.09
N LYS A 9 -4.98 -46.16 -8.46
CA LYS A 9 -5.77 -45.06 -9.05
C LYS A 9 -7.17 -45.01 -8.45
N LEU A 10 -7.61 -43.79 -8.11
CA LEU A 10 -8.90 -43.49 -7.49
C LEU A 10 -10.09 -44.01 -8.31
N ARG A 11 -11.05 -44.62 -7.62
CA ARG A 11 -12.45 -44.76 -8.07
C ARG A 11 -13.38 -44.57 -6.87
N PHE A 12 -13.94 -43.37 -6.72
CA PHE A 12 -15.08 -43.17 -5.81
C PHE A 12 -16.39 -43.45 -6.56
N LEU A 13 -17.29 -44.22 -5.94
CA LEU A 13 -18.47 -44.77 -6.61
C LEU A 13 -19.73 -43.96 -6.26
N LEU A 14 -20.25 -43.19 -7.21
CA LEU A 14 -21.47 -42.40 -7.02
C LEU A 14 -22.72 -43.29 -7.14
N LYS A 15 -23.33 -43.71 -6.02
CA LYS A 15 -24.54 -44.58 -6.09
C LYS A 15 -25.47 -44.61 -4.86
N LEU A 16 -26.15 -43.52 -4.53
CA LEU A 16 -27.34 -43.59 -3.66
C LEU A 16 -28.33 -42.42 -3.85
N LEU A 17 -29.35 -42.62 -4.68
CA LEU A 17 -30.57 -41.82 -4.71
C LEU A 17 -31.78 -42.73 -4.94
N ARG A 18 -32.72 -42.77 -3.98
CA ARG A 18 -34.06 -43.35 -4.14
C ARG A 18 -35.10 -42.30 -3.72
N LYS A 19 -36.19 -42.26 -4.48
CA LYS A 19 -37.24 -41.22 -4.48
C LYS A 19 -37.79 -40.86 -3.09
N GLN A 20 -37.90 -39.55 -2.83
CA GLN A 20 -38.99 -38.91 -2.09
C GLN A 20 -39.35 -37.62 -2.87
N PRO A 21 -40.63 -37.28 -3.11
CA PRO A 21 -41.03 -36.09 -3.85
C PRO A 21 -41.52 -34.94 -2.94
N GLY A 22 -40.96 -33.74 -3.09
CA GLY A 22 -41.48 -32.53 -2.44
C GLY A 22 -40.51 -31.36 -2.45
N TYR A 23 -41.03 -30.15 -2.64
CA TYR A 23 -40.35 -28.84 -2.61
C TYR A 23 -39.20 -28.61 -3.62
N GLY A 24 -39.43 -27.66 -4.53
CA GLY A 24 -38.39 -27.16 -5.43
C GLY A 24 -37.52 -26.08 -4.77
N ARG A 25 -36.20 -26.19 -4.95
CA ARG A 25 -35.23 -25.09 -4.84
C ARG A 25 -34.33 -25.11 -6.06
N SER A 26 -33.90 -23.95 -6.53
CA SER A 26 -32.97 -23.81 -7.66
C SER A 26 -31.59 -24.33 -7.27
N ILE A 27 -31.07 -25.30 -8.04
CA ILE A 27 -29.71 -25.79 -7.87
C ILE A 27 -28.78 -24.93 -8.74
N GLN A 28 -28.15 -23.92 -8.13
CA GLN A 28 -26.98 -23.28 -8.73
C GLN A 28 -25.88 -24.32 -8.90
N ARG A 29 -25.41 -24.52 -10.14
CA ARG A 29 -24.19 -25.29 -10.41
C ARG A 29 -23.00 -24.45 -9.97
N ARG A 30 -22.34 -24.82 -8.86
CA ARG A 30 -21.01 -24.29 -8.55
C ARG A 30 -20.02 -24.84 -9.57
N THR A 31 -19.47 -23.96 -10.40
CA THR A 31 -18.22 -24.24 -11.13
C THR A 31 -17.08 -24.31 -10.13
N CYS A 32 -16.27 -25.37 -10.20
CA CYS A 32 -14.99 -25.39 -9.50
C CYS A 32 -13.98 -24.57 -10.31
N GLY A 33 -13.72 -23.34 -9.88
CA GLY A 33 -12.50 -22.64 -10.25
C GLY A 33 -11.30 -23.31 -9.59
N LEU A 34 -10.22 -23.47 -10.34
CA LEU A 34 -8.89 -23.70 -9.77
C LEU A 34 -8.26 -22.32 -9.60
N GLU A 35 -8.41 -21.75 -8.41
CA GLU A 35 -7.58 -20.61 -8.01
C GLU A 35 -6.15 -21.10 -7.82
N THR A 36 -5.19 -20.42 -8.45
CA THR A 36 -3.77 -20.61 -8.15
C THR A 36 -3.51 -20.11 -6.73
N LEU A 37 -3.15 -21.03 -5.83
CA LEU A 37 -2.64 -20.67 -4.51
C LEU A 37 -1.44 -19.72 -4.69
N GLU A 38 -1.55 -18.50 -4.16
CA GLU A 38 -0.43 -17.57 -4.11
C GLU A 38 0.72 -18.20 -3.31
N SER A 39 1.94 -18.07 -3.83
CA SER A 39 3.12 -18.68 -3.23
C SER A 39 3.46 -17.99 -1.90
N ARG A 40 3.07 -18.61 -0.79
CA ARG A 40 3.45 -18.15 0.56
C ARG A 40 4.96 -18.28 0.76
N GLN A 41 5.69 -17.19 0.54
CA GLN A 41 7.13 -17.11 0.79
C GLN A 41 7.42 -16.78 2.26
N LEU A 42 8.61 -17.18 2.73
CA LEU A 42 9.00 -17.03 4.13
C LEU A 42 9.86 -15.79 4.33
N LEU A 43 9.37 -14.81 5.08
CA LEU A 43 10.07 -13.55 5.35
C LEU A 43 11.44 -13.71 6.03
N SER A 44 11.75 -14.87 6.60
CA SER A 44 13.10 -15.21 7.08
C SER A 44 14.16 -15.36 5.97
N GLY A 45 13.80 -15.19 4.70
CA GLY A 45 14.73 -15.11 3.57
C GLY A 45 14.41 -13.98 2.58
N GLU A 46 13.50 -13.07 2.90
CA GLU A 46 13.07 -12.02 1.95
C GLU A 46 14.05 -10.83 1.93
N PRO A 47 14.53 -10.39 0.74
CA PRO A 47 15.55 -9.34 0.65
C PRO A 47 15.10 -8.01 1.26
N GLY A 48 15.96 -7.41 2.09
CA GLY A 48 15.77 -6.09 2.70
C GLY A 48 14.82 -6.02 3.91
N LEU A 49 14.24 -7.15 4.35
CA LEU A 49 13.28 -7.19 5.46
C LEU A 49 13.90 -7.69 6.78
N VAL A 50 13.41 -7.18 7.91
CA VAL A 50 13.85 -7.55 9.26
C VAL A 50 12.86 -8.56 9.86
N PRO A 51 13.19 -9.87 9.93
CA PRO A 51 12.18 -10.93 10.13
C PRO A 51 11.55 -11.02 11.53
N VAL A 52 12.08 -10.29 12.53
CA VAL A 52 11.61 -10.35 13.92
C VAL A 52 11.39 -8.93 14.47
N GLY A 53 10.11 -8.61 14.71
CA GLY A 53 9.67 -7.44 15.46
C GLY A 53 9.47 -7.73 16.95
N ALA A 54 9.31 -6.66 17.71
CA ALA A 54 8.96 -6.71 19.13
C ALA A 54 7.80 -5.76 19.42
N ALA A 55 6.93 -6.17 20.36
CA ALA A 55 5.88 -5.33 20.91
C ALA A 55 6.45 -3.98 21.42
N PRO A 56 5.69 -2.88 21.37
CA PRO A 56 6.18 -1.59 21.81
C PRO A 56 6.55 -1.60 23.30
N THR A 57 7.56 -0.82 23.66
CA THR A 57 7.93 -0.53 25.06
C THR A 57 7.95 0.96 25.27
N GLY A 58 7.40 1.44 26.37
CA GLY A 58 7.28 2.86 26.68
C GLY A 58 7.03 3.13 28.17
N ALA A 59 6.45 4.28 28.50
CA ALA A 59 6.24 4.71 29.87
C ALA A 59 5.29 3.79 30.68
N LEU A 60 4.43 3.02 30.02
CA LEU A 60 3.51 2.07 30.66
C LEU A 60 4.03 0.62 30.66
N THR A 61 5.31 0.39 30.34
CA THR A 61 5.94 -0.95 30.37
C THR A 61 5.75 -1.62 31.73
N GLY A 62 5.10 -2.80 31.73
CA GLY A 62 4.83 -3.57 32.94
C GLY A 62 3.64 -3.07 33.77
N LYS A 63 2.82 -2.16 33.25
CA LYS A 63 1.52 -1.78 33.82
C LYS A 63 0.41 -2.63 33.20
N LEU A 64 -0.62 -2.96 33.99
CA LEU A 64 -1.82 -3.64 33.53
C LEU A 64 -2.98 -2.65 33.40
N VAL A 65 -3.72 -2.66 32.29
CA VAL A 65 -4.93 -1.84 32.16
C VAL A 65 -6.11 -2.70 31.76
N PHE A 66 -7.10 -2.78 32.66
CA PHE A 66 -8.38 -3.43 32.42
C PHE A 66 -9.33 -2.40 31.82
N ALA A 67 -9.76 -2.62 30.57
CA ALA A 67 -10.58 -1.68 29.81
C ALA A 67 -11.98 -2.27 29.55
N SER A 68 -13.02 -1.51 29.90
CA SER A 68 -14.43 -1.83 29.70
C SER A 68 -15.09 -0.80 28.80
N ALA A 69 -16.02 -1.25 27.96
CA ALA A 69 -16.92 -0.40 27.19
C ALA A 69 -18.39 -0.58 27.63
N GLY A 70 -18.61 -0.91 28.92
CA GLY A 70 -19.92 -0.88 29.56
C GLY A 70 -20.94 -1.85 28.95
N HIS A 71 -22.06 -1.28 28.51
CA HIS A 71 -23.19 -1.97 27.87
C HIS A 71 -23.02 -2.13 26.35
N GLY A 72 -23.78 -3.08 25.80
CA GLY A 72 -23.76 -3.60 24.44
C GLY A 72 -25.11 -4.25 24.14
N TRP A 73 -25.21 -5.09 23.13
CA TRP A 73 -26.36 -6.00 23.02
C TRP A 73 -26.46 -6.87 24.28
N GLN A 74 -27.54 -6.71 25.02
CA GLN A 74 -27.93 -7.45 26.21
C GLN A 74 -29.38 -7.93 26.05
N TRP A 75 -29.76 -9.01 26.70
CA TRP A 75 -31.16 -9.45 26.70
C TRP A 75 -32.00 -8.54 27.62
N ASN A 76 -33.24 -8.28 27.24
CA ASN A 76 -34.18 -7.47 28.00
C ASN A 76 -35.53 -8.21 28.10
N ASP A 77 -35.85 -8.73 29.28
CA ASP A 77 -37.04 -9.55 29.53
C ASP A 77 -38.34 -8.78 29.32
N ALA A 78 -38.37 -7.50 29.72
CA ALA A 78 -39.54 -6.62 29.56
C ALA A 78 -39.86 -6.31 28.08
N LEU A 79 -38.88 -6.43 27.19
CA LEU A 79 -39.04 -6.32 25.73
C LEU A 79 -39.04 -7.69 25.02
N ASN A 80 -38.77 -8.78 25.74
CA ASN A 80 -38.59 -10.16 25.24
C ASN A 80 -37.66 -10.24 24.01
N ARG A 81 -36.52 -9.54 24.07
CA ARG A 81 -35.54 -9.46 22.98
C ARG A 81 -34.16 -8.99 23.44
N TRP A 82 -33.17 -9.17 22.58
CA TRP A 82 -31.91 -8.43 22.63
C TRP A 82 -32.13 -6.93 22.38
N ALA A 83 -31.47 -6.07 23.15
CA ALA A 83 -31.50 -4.61 23.03
C ALA A 83 -30.18 -4.00 23.54
N THR A 84 -29.85 -2.80 23.09
CA THR A 84 -28.85 -1.93 23.74
C THR A 84 -29.52 -1.16 24.90
N ASP A 85 -28.73 -0.64 25.84
CA ASP A 85 -29.24 0.16 26.95
C ASP A 85 -29.76 1.53 26.47
N ARG A 86 -29.09 2.12 25.46
CA ARG A 86 -29.59 3.31 24.75
C ARG A 86 -30.23 2.97 23.40
N PRO A 87 -31.23 3.75 22.95
CA PRO A 87 -31.66 3.74 21.56
C PRO A 87 -30.59 4.37 20.65
N ASN A 88 -30.75 4.25 19.33
CA ASN A 88 -30.04 5.14 18.40
C ASN A 88 -30.58 6.56 18.57
N LEU A 89 -29.70 7.49 18.93
CA LEU A 89 -29.99 8.90 19.13
C LEU A 89 -28.96 9.74 18.38
N LEU A 90 -29.41 10.77 17.66
CA LEU A 90 -28.56 11.68 16.87
C LEU A 90 -27.68 10.99 15.79
N GLY A 91 -27.90 9.70 15.51
CA GLY A 91 -27.11 8.89 14.56
C GLY A 91 -26.03 8.02 15.22
N MET A 92 -26.02 7.90 16.55
CA MET A 92 -25.16 6.97 17.28
C MET A 92 -25.94 6.19 18.36
N VAL A 93 -25.43 5.01 18.72
CA VAL A 93 -25.82 4.29 19.95
C VAL A 93 -24.64 4.36 20.92
N GLU A 94 -24.87 4.77 22.17
CA GLU A 94 -23.84 4.83 23.22
C GLU A 94 -23.06 3.51 23.32
N ASP A 95 -23.79 2.40 23.45
CA ASP A 95 -23.29 1.03 23.63
C ASP A 95 -22.23 0.60 22.59
N PHE A 96 -22.30 1.18 21.38
CA PHE A 96 -21.35 0.98 20.30
C PHE A 96 -20.27 2.07 20.30
N GLY A 97 -20.63 3.32 20.57
CA GLY A 97 -19.68 4.43 20.70
C GLY A 97 -18.66 4.25 21.83
N ASN A 98 -19.03 3.55 22.90
CA ASN A 98 -18.15 3.18 24.02
C ASN A 98 -17.10 2.13 23.56
N GLN A 99 -17.51 1.18 22.73
CA GLN A 99 -16.64 0.14 22.16
C GLN A 99 -15.68 0.71 21.10
N ASP A 100 -16.20 1.57 20.22
CA ASP A 100 -15.41 2.28 19.23
C ASP A 100 -14.34 3.14 19.94
N GLN A 101 -14.66 3.75 21.10
CA GLN A 101 -13.68 4.50 21.93
C GLN A 101 -12.59 3.63 22.56
N LEU A 102 -12.99 2.50 23.14
CA LEU A 102 -12.08 1.56 23.81
C LEU A 102 -10.99 1.07 22.85
N THR A 103 -11.36 0.84 21.59
CA THR A 103 -10.43 0.40 20.54
C THR A 103 -9.29 1.40 20.31
N TYR A 104 -9.58 2.71 20.18
CA TYR A 104 -8.54 3.73 20.04
C TYR A 104 -7.62 3.82 21.28
N TYR A 105 -8.20 3.74 22.49
CA TYR A 105 -7.43 3.79 23.74
C TYR A 105 -6.52 2.57 23.91
N ALA A 106 -7.01 1.36 23.59
CA ALA A 106 -6.25 0.13 23.66
C ALA A 106 -4.97 0.15 22.79
N GLU A 107 -5.02 0.81 21.63
CA GLU A 107 -3.84 0.94 20.77
C GLU A 107 -2.82 1.96 21.30
N HIS A 108 -3.25 3.12 21.82
CA HIS A 108 -2.34 4.06 22.51
C HIS A 108 -1.65 3.40 23.72
N LEU A 109 -2.40 2.62 24.51
CA LEU A 109 -1.85 1.83 25.62
C LEU A 109 -0.79 0.81 25.17
N LEU A 110 -1.08 0.04 24.12
CA LEU A 110 -0.15 -0.95 23.57
C LEU A 110 1.12 -0.28 23.03
N ARG A 111 0.98 0.86 22.34
CA ARG A 111 2.09 1.66 21.80
C ARG A 111 2.94 2.33 22.90
N ALA A 112 2.38 2.55 24.08
CA ALA A 112 3.09 2.95 25.31
C ALA A 112 3.65 1.77 26.15
N GLY A 113 3.46 0.52 25.71
CA GLY A 113 3.99 -0.69 26.33
C GLY A 113 3.16 -1.29 27.47
N ALA A 114 1.91 -0.87 27.65
CA ALA A 114 1.03 -1.48 28.65
C ALA A 114 0.59 -2.90 28.24
N THR A 115 0.32 -3.75 29.23
CA THR A 115 -0.48 -4.97 29.00
C THR A 115 -1.96 -4.60 29.04
N VAL A 116 -2.68 -4.82 27.94
CA VAL A 116 -4.10 -4.45 27.82
C VAL A 116 -4.97 -5.68 28.05
N ILE A 117 -5.98 -5.53 28.92
CA ILE A 117 -6.94 -6.57 29.24
C ILE A 117 -8.36 -6.08 28.86
N PRO A 118 -8.86 -6.48 27.68
CA PRO A 118 -10.20 -6.10 27.22
C PRO A 118 -11.32 -6.85 27.94
N MET A 119 -12.31 -6.11 28.45
CA MET A 119 -13.60 -6.65 28.93
C MET A 119 -14.67 -6.72 27.82
N ARG A 120 -14.38 -6.17 26.63
CA ARG A 120 -15.04 -6.44 25.34
C ARG A 120 -13.95 -6.53 24.26
N PRO A 121 -14.07 -7.39 23.22
CA PRO A 121 -13.02 -7.61 22.22
C PRO A 121 -12.49 -6.31 21.57
N ILE A 122 -11.21 -6.25 21.18
CA ILE A 122 -10.62 -5.08 20.51
C ILE A 122 -11.05 -5.01 19.04
N GLY A 123 -11.41 -3.83 18.56
CA GLY A 123 -11.72 -3.59 17.14
C GLY A 123 -12.88 -4.45 16.62
N ARG A 124 -12.75 -4.93 15.39
CA ARG A 124 -13.80 -5.67 14.67
C ARG A 124 -13.21 -6.80 13.82
N GLN A 125 -13.61 -8.04 14.10
CA GLN A 125 -13.27 -9.21 13.29
C GLN A 125 -14.30 -10.33 13.52
N LEU A 126 -15.22 -10.49 12.57
CA LEU A 126 -16.38 -11.39 12.69
C LEU A 126 -16.03 -12.87 12.64
N ASN A 127 -14.87 -13.22 12.07
CA ASN A 127 -14.34 -14.58 12.15
C ASN A 127 -13.69 -14.80 13.52
N GLU A 128 -13.78 -16.01 14.05
CA GLU A 128 -12.94 -16.45 15.17
C GLU A 128 -12.34 -17.82 14.91
N VAL A 129 -11.13 -18.04 15.44
CA VAL A 129 -10.56 -19.37 15.68
C VAL A 129 -10.01 -19.35 17.10
N VAL A 130 -10.46 -20.27 17.94
CA VAL A 130 -9.88 -20.56 19.25
C VAL A 130 -9.19 -21.92 19.14
N LEU A 131 -8.00 -22.04 19.71
CA LEU A 131 -7.24 -23.28 19.81
C LEU A 131 -6.76 -23.44 21.25
N ASP A 132 -7.15 -24.53 21.88
CA ASP A 132 -6.65 -24.99 23.17
C ASP A 132 -5.44 -25.95 23.02
N ASN A 133 -4.75 -26.23 24.11
CA ASN A 133 -3.60 -27.12 24.22
C ASN A 133 -3.82 -28.61 23.87
N ASP A 134 -5.06 -29.08 23.70
CA ASP A 134 -5.33 -30.41 23.16
C ASP A 134 -6.10 -30.45 21.83
N SER A 135 -6.57 -29.30 21.33
CA SER A 135 -7.06 -29.13 19.96
C SER A 135 -6.03 -29.68 18.96
N ALA A 136 -6.50 -30.48 17.98
CA ALA A 136 -5.65 -31.16 16.99
C ALA A 136 -4.77 -30.22 16.12
N ASP A 137 -5.03 -28.92 16.19
CA ASP A 137 -4.31 -27.88 15.46
C ASP A 137 -3.14 -27.25 16.23
N VAL A 138 -2.86 -27.71 17.46
CA VAL A 138 -1.70 -27.32 18.27
C VAL A 138 -0.62 -28.41 18.26
N THR A 139 0.64 -27.99 18.18
CA THR A 139 1.81 -28.90 18.14
C THR A 139 2.86 -28.54 19.18
N PHE A 140 3.51 -29.56 19.76
CA PHE A 140 4.47 -29.39 20.87
C PHE A 140 5.84 -29.92 20.47
N ALA A 141 6.88 -29.12 20.73
CA ALA A 141 8.28 -29.51 20.59
C ALA A 141 9.05 -29.30 21.89
N GLY A 142 10.09 -30.11 22.14
CA GLY A 142 10.81 -30.14 23.41
C GLY A 142 10.02 -30.85 24.52
N SER A 143 10.45 -30.63 25.78
CA SER A 143 9.87 -31.33 26.94
C SER A 143 8.68 -30.57 27.53
N TRP A 144 7.47 -31.10 27.33
CA TRP A 144 6.23 -30.62 27.92
C TRP A 144 5.64 -31.67 28.88
N SER A 145 5.06 -31.19 29.98
CA SER A 145 4.34 -32.00 30.98
C SER A 145 2.85 -31.68 30.94
N ASN A 146 2.01 -32.71 30.97
CA ASN A 146 0.56 -32.55 31.03
C ASN A 146 0.12 -32.19 32.46
N ASN A 147 -0.85 -31.29 32.59
CA ASN A 147 -1.59 -31.04 33.81
C ASN A 147 -2.99 -31.63 33.70
N THR A 148 -3.38 -32.47 34.66
CA THR A 148 -4.70 -33.11 34.72
C THR A 148 -5.50 -32.74 35.98
N ALA A 149 -4.89 -31.98 36.91
CA ALA A 149 -5.41 -31.71 38.25
C ALA A 149 -5.48 -30.21 38.60
N GLY A 150 -5.19 -29.34 37.63
CA GLY A 150 -5.22 -27.89 37.78
C GLY A 150 -6.61 -27.38 38.19
N PRO A 151 -6.67 -26.32 39.02
CA PRO A 151 -7.94 -25.81 39.54
C PRO A 151 -8.68 -24.91 38.56
N THR A 152 -8.01 -24.35 37.54
CA THR A 152 -8.56 -23.43 36.54
C THR A 152 -7.79 -23.57 35.23
N TRP A 153 -8.51 -23.57 34.09
CA TRP A 153 -7.98 -23.81 32.73
C TRP A 153 -8.96 -23.31 31.64
N TYR A 154 -8.53 -23.14 30.38
CA TYR A 154 -9.45 -22.90 29.24
C TYR A 154 -9.98 -24.22 28.65
N ASP A 155 -11.06 -24.13 27.88
CA ASP A 155 -11.83 -25.24 27.31
C ASP A 155 -12.66 -24.64 26.15
N GLU A 156 -12.44 -25.06 24.89
CA GLU A 156 -13.09 -24.43 23.73
C GLU A 156 -14.52 -24.92 23.45
N ASP A 157 -14.95 -26.04 24.03
CA ASP A 157 -16.35 -26.51 23.96
C ASP A 157 -17.21 -26.00 25.13
N TYR A 158 -16.55 -25.32 26.07
CA TYR A 158 -17.06 -24.69 27.28
C TYR A 158 -17.60 -25.67 28.32
N GLY A 159 -16.97 -26.85 28.45
CA GLY A 159 -17.25 -27.83 29.49
C GLY A 159 -18.39 -28.78 29.15
N ALA A 160 -18.76 -28.87 27.86
CA ALA A 160 -19.59 -29.94 27.36
C ALA A 160 -18.80 -31.27 27.30
N THR A 161 -17.48 -31.22 27.09
CA THR A 161 -16.56 -32.37 27.08
C THR A 161 -15.27 -32.07 27.86
N LEU A 162 -15.31 -32.18 29.20
CA LEU A 162 -14.17 -31.86 30.08
C LEU A 162 -12.81 -32.44 29.61
N ASP A 163 -11.82 -31.56 29.50
CA ASP A 163 -10.50 -31.88 28.94
C ASP A 163 -9.74 -32.90 29.78
N SER A 164 -9.16 -33.90 29.09
CA SER A 164 -8.31 -34.89 29.73
C SER A 164 -6.94 -34.32 30.13
N ILE A 165 -6.52 -33.24 29.47
CA ILE A 165 -5.30 -32.47 29.71
C ILE A 165 -5.71 -31.00 29.80
N LYS A 166 -5.77 -30.47 31.02
CA LYS A 166 -6.24 -29.12 31.32
C LYS A 166 -5.30 -28.02 30.87
N TYR A 167 -3.99 -28.29 30.91
CA TYR A 167 -2.97 -27.49 30.26
C TYR A 167 -1.66 -28.25 30.17
N ARG A 168 -0.72 -27.76 29.37
CA ARG A 168 0.65 -28.27 29.34
C ARG A 168 1.60 -27.22 29.86
N PHE A 169 2.70 -27.67 30.47
CA PHE A 169 3.72 -26.76 30.97
C PHE A 169 5.13 -27.25 30.63
N ALA A 170 6.04 -26.31 30.40
CA ALA A 170 7.46 -26.56 30.21
C ALA A 170 8.27 -25.72 31.19
N SER A 171 9.38 -26.26 31.70
CA SER A 171 10.32 -25.50 32.53
C SER A 171 10.91 -24.34 31.75
N ILE A 172 11.05 -23.17 32.38
CA ILE A 172 11.74 -22.03 31.75
C ILE A 172 13.20 -22.36 31.46
N ASN A 173 13.73 -21.78 30.39
CA ASN A 173 15.16 -21.79 30.08
C ASN A 173 15.61 -20.35 29.82
N SER A 174 16.65 -19.91 30.53
CA SER A 174 17.19 -18.55 30.44
C SER A 174 18.36 -18.41 29.45
N GLY A 175 18.88 -19.53 28.92
CA GLY A 175 19.98 -19.54 27.94
C GLY A 175 19.50 -19.68 26.49
N SER A 176 18.42 -20.42 26.24
CA SER A 176 17.87 -20.61 24.89
C SER A 176 16.44 -21.15 24.90
N GLU A 177 15.72 -20.98 23.80
CA GLU A 177 14.48 -21.72 23.52
C GLU A 177 14.80 -23.22 23.36
N THR A 178 14.07 -24.05 24.09
CA THR A 178 14.28 -25.51 24.17
C THR A 178 12.98 -26.32 24.22
N ALA A 179 11.83 -25.66 24.39
CA ALA A 179 10.51 -26.22 24.22
C ALA A 179 9.56 -25.14 23.69
N THR A 180 8.66 -25.52 22.77
CA THR A 180 7.67 -24.62 22.16
C THR A 180 6.32 -25.30 21.99
N ALA A 181 5.25 -24.51 21.99
CA ALA A 181 3.90 -24.93 21.63
C ALA A 181 3.37 -24.01 20.52
N THR A 182 3.02 -24.56 19.36
CA THR A 182 2.67 -23.83 18.13
C THR A 182 1.18 -24.01 17.83
N TYR A 183 0.45 -22.90 17.87
CA TYR A 183 -0.98 -22.79 17.62
C TYR A 183 -1.20 -22.41 16.16
N ALA A 184 -1.50 -23.43 15.35
CA ALA A 184 -1.74 -23.45 13.92
C ALA A 184 -3.19 -23.20 13.43
N PRO A 185 -3.86 -22.04 13.56
CA PRO A 185 -5.26 -21.90 13.12
C PRO A 185 -5.43 -22.08 11.60
N ASN A 186 -6.60 -22.57 11.20
CA ASN A 186 -7.07 -22.45 9.81
C ASN A 186 -7.92 -21.18 9.67
N ILE A 187 -7.29 -20.08 9.28
CA ILE A 187 -7.89 -18.74 9.18
C ILE A 187 -9.00 -18.73 8.09
N PRO A 188 -10.26 -18.40 8.40
CA PRO A 188 -11.37 -18.53 7.43
C PRO A 188 -11.28 -17.59 6.21
N ALA A 189 -10.75 -16.39 6.41
CA ALA A 189 -10.60 -15.35 5.38
C ALA A 189 -9.41 -14.44 5.70
N ALA A 190 -8.71 -13.94 4.69
CA ALA A 190 -7.58 -13.04 4.89
C ALA A 190 -8.03 -11.71 5.53
N GLY A 191 -7.19 -11.12 6.37
CA GLY A 191 -7.52 -9.86 7.04
C GLY A 191 -6.77 -9.62 8.35
N HIS A 192 -7.12 -8.53 9.02
CA HIS A 192 -6.59 -8.19 10.34
C HIS A 192 -7.36 -8.94 11.44
N TYR A 193 -6.65 -9.69 12.29
CA TYR A 193 -7.22 -10.35 13.46
C TYR A 193 -6.55 -9.84 14.74
N PRO A 194 -7.33 -9.38 15.74
CA PRO A 194 -6.83 -9.24 17.10
C PRO A 194 -6.54 -10.64 17.67
N VAL A 195 -5.40 -10.78 18.33
CA VAL A 195 -4.90 -12.04 18.90
C VAL A 195 -4.85 -11.93 20.41
N TYR A 196 -5.31 -12.98 21.09
CA TYR A 196 -5.37 -13.06 22.54
C TYR A 196 -4.77 -14.37 23.05
N THR A 197 -4.28 -14.35 24.28
CA THR A 197 -3.86 -15.54 25.02
C THR A 197 -4.70 -15.70 26.28
N TRP A 198 -4.90 -16.95 26.69
CA TRP A 198 -5.43 -17.33 27.99
C TRP A 198 -4.36 -18.14 28.72
N VAL A 199 -4.16 -17.92 30.02
CA VAL A 199 -3.32 -18.75 30.92
C VAL A 199 -3.85 -18.59 32.34
N SER A 200 -3.93 -19.67 33.13
CA SER A 200 -4.23 -19.53 34.57
C SER A 200 -2.98 -19.05 35.37
N PRO A 201 -3.05 -17.92 36.11
CA PRO A 201 -1.89 -17.24 36.66
C PRO A 201 -1.45 -17.83 38.00
N SER A 202 -0.15 -17.73 38.30
CA SER A 202 0.43 -18.29 39.52
C SER A 202 1.83 -17.73 39.80
N SER A 203 2.30 -17.82 41.05
CA SER A 203 3.65 -17.37 41.43
C SER A 203 4.78 -18.15 40.75
N ASN A 204 4.53 -19.35 40.23
CA ASN A 204 5.51 -20.15 39.49
C ASN A 204 5.52 -19.89 37.97
N ARG A 205 4.62 -19.05 37.44
CA ARG A 205 4.64 -18.60 36.04
C ARG A 205 5.77 -17.60 35.82
N THR A 206 5.90 -17.11 34.59
CA THR A 206 6.92 -16.12 34.21
C THR A 206 6.33 -15.03 33.32
N LYS A 207 7.16 -14.05 32.93
CA LYS A 207 6.91 -13.24 31.74
C LYS A 207 7.15 -14.14 30.52
N GLN A 208 6.06 -14.65 29.98
CA GLN A 208 6.00 -15.68 28.95
C GLN A 208 6.11 -15.04 27.57
N LEU A 209 6.98 -15.58 26.71
CA LEU A 209 7.22 -15.10 25.36
C LEU A 209 6.26 -15.76 24.36
N TYR A 210 5.51 -14.92 23.66
CA TYR A 210 4.66 -15.28 22.52
C TYR A 210 5.30 -14.76 21.23
N LYS A 211 5.44 -15.62 20.25
CA LYS A 211 5.90 -15.29 18.89
C LYS A 211 4.69 -15.36 17.96
N VAL A 212 4.11 -14.23 17.61
CA VAL A 212 3.02 -14.16 16.63
C VAL A 212 3.64 -14.12 15.25
N ASN A 213 3.42 -15.16 14.43
CA ASN A 213 3.90 -15.23 13.07
C ASN A 213 2.78 -14.88 12.11
N HIS A 214 2.93 -13.78 11.38
CA HIS A 214 1.96 -13.15 10.48
C HIS A 214 2.58 -12.94 9.09
N THR A 215 1.84 -12.38 8.13
CA THR A 215 2.33 -12.14 6.75
C THR A 215 3.45 -11.09 6.64
N GLY A 216 3.82 -10.47 7.78
CA GLY A 216 4.97 -9.59 7.93
C GLY A 216 6.16 -10.22 8.67
N GLY A 217 6.11 -11.51 9.01
CA GLY A 217 7.16 -12.18 9.81
C GLY A 217 6.71 -12.40 11.25
N GLN A 218 7.64 -12.28 12.21
CA GLN A 218 7.38 -12.63 13.62
C GLN A 218 7.38 -11.40 14.54
N THR A 219 6.26 -11.10 15.19
CA THR A 219 6.23 -10.15 16.32
C THR A 219 6.34 -10.89 17.65
N GLN A 220 7.32 -10.49 18.46
CA GLN A 220 7.50 -11.00 19.82
C GLN A 220 6.77 -10.13 20.85
N VAL A 221 5.86 -10.75 21.59
CA VAL A 221 5.05 -10.16 22.68
C VAL A 221 5.34 -10.92 23.96
N SER A 222 5.21 -10.31 25.15
CA SER A 222 5.40 -11.07 26.40
C SER A 222 4.53 -10.59 27.56
N VAL A 223 3.76 -11.51 28.14
CA VAL A 223 2.78 -11.27 29.21
C VAL A 223 3.26 -11.90 30.52
N ASP A 224 3.13 -11.21 31.65
CA ASP A 224 3.52 -11.73 32.96
C ASP A 224 2.37 -12.46 33.66
N HIS A 225 2.32 -13.78 33.48
CA HIS A 225 1.28 -14.64 34.08
C HIS A 225 1.48 -14.93 35.58
N ARG A 226 2.38 -14.19 36.24
CA ARG A 226 2.35 -14.03 37.72
C ARG A 226 1.38 -12.94 38.15
N LEU A 227 1.05 -12.01 37.24
CA LEU A 227 0.28 -10.80 37.52
C LEU A 227 -1.12 -10.81 36.86
N VAL A 228 -1.29 -11.48 35.72
CA VAL A 228 -2.55 -11.50 34.97
C VAL A 228 -2.84 -12.86 34.32
N GLY A 229 -4.10 -13.31 34.33
CA GLY A 229 -4.54 -14.55 33.69
C GLY A 229 -6.03 -14.82 33.91
N ASN A 230 -6.48 -16.07 33.78
CA ASN A 230 -7.89 -16.49 33.91
C ASN A 230 -8.87 -15.72 32.98
N GLY A 231 -8.38 -15.25 31.84
CA GLY A 231 -9.13 -14.46 30.88
C GLY A 231 -8.27 -14.02 29.71
N TRP A 232 -8.92 -13.54 28.65
CA TRP A 232 -8.26 -13.10 27.42
C TRP A 232 -7.38 -11.86 27.65
N VAL A 233 -6.06 -12.01 27.48
CA VAL A 233 -5.10 -10.91 27.43
C VAL A 233 -4.71 -10.63 25.98
N TYR A 234 -4.76 -9.37 25.57
CA TYR A 234 -4.51 -8.96 24.19
C TYR A 234 -3.00 -8.95 23.88
N LEU A 235 -2.61 -9.58 22.77
CA LEU A 235 -1.23 -9.60 22.29
C LEU A 235 -0.97 -8.53 21.22
N GLY A 236 -1.96 -8.23 20.38
CA GLY A 236 -1.88 -7.28 19.27
C GLY A 236 -2.87 -7.62 18.16
N THR A 237 -2.91 -6.82 17.09
CA THR A 237 -3.69 -7.09 15.87
C THR A 237 -2.74 -7.24 14.69
N TYR A 238 -2.91 -8.30 13.91
CA TYR A 238 -1.99 -8.71 12.86
C TYR A 238 -2.73 -9.12 11.60
N TYR A 239 -2.13 -8.92 10.42
CA TYR A 239 -2.68 -9.44 9.16
C TYR A 239 -2.33 -10.92 8.97
N PHE A 240 -3.31 -11.72 8.59
CA PHE A 240 -3.13 -13.13 8.28
C PHE A 240 -3.76 -13.46 6.93
N ASN A 241 -3.08 -14.31 6.16
CA ASN A 241 -3.63 -14.92 4.95
C ASN A 241 -4.68 -15.98 5.28
N ALA A 242 -5.59 -16.24 4.34
CA ALA A 242 -6.59 -17.29 4.48
C ALA A 242 -5.96 -18.70 4.49
N GLY A 243 -6.60 -19.62 5.20
CA GLY A 243 -6.17 -21.00 5.39
C GLY A 243 -5.19 -21.19 6.54
N ARG A 244 -4.50 -22.32 6.55
CA ARG A 244 -3.65 -22.77 7.67
C ARG A 244 -2.17 -22.58 7.39
N SER A 245 -1.39 -22.04 8.34
CA SER A 245 0.07 -21.98 8.23
C SER A 245 0.78 -21.95 9.59
N THR A 246 1.88 -22.71 9.73
CA THR A 246 2.72 -22.65 10.95
C THR A 246 3.73 -21.51 10.94
N THR A 247 3.98 -20.88 9.79
CA THR A 247 5.13 -19.97 9.55
C THR A 247 4.78 -18.49 9.42
N ASP A 248 3.58 -18.19 8.93
CA ASP A 248 3.06 -16.84 8.63
C ASP A 248 1.58 -16.70 9.06
N GLY A 249 1.08 -17.64 9.87
CA GLY A 249 -0.30 -17.72 10.34
C GLY A 249 -0.46 -18.42 11.69
N SER A 250 0.44 -18.19 12.65
CA SER A 250 0.52 -18.96 13.90
C SER A 250 0.90 -18.12 15.13
N VAL A 251 0.70 -18.69 16.32
CA VAL A 251 1.34 -18.21 17.57
C VAL A 251 2.18 -19.32 18.16
N VAL A 252 3.44 -19.03 18.51
CA VAL A 252 4.33 -19.97 19.20
C VAL A 252 4.61 -19.47 20.62
N ILE A 253 4.24 -20.26 21.61
CA ILE A 253 4.64 -20.08 23.01
C ILE A 253 6.05 -20.63 23.17
N SER A 254 6.95 -19.82 23.73
CA SER A 254 8.35 -20.18 23.98
C SER A 254 8.61 -20.45 25.45
N ASN A 255 9.40 -21.46 25.79
CA ASN A 255 9.94 -21.64 27.15
C ASN A 255 11.14 -20.74 27.48
N PHE A 256 11.60 -19.92 26.54
CA PHE A 256 12.66 -18.95 26.81
C PHE A 256 12.15 -17.82 27.72
N SER A 257 12.75 -17.65 28.90
CA SER A 257 12.56 -16.45 29.71
C SER A 257 13.68 -16.24 30.72
N THR A 258 14.08 -14.98 30.87
CA THR A 258 15.01 -14.49 31.89
C THR A 258 14.29 -13.85 33.09
N SER A 259 12.96 -13.74 33.07
CA SER A 259 12.18 -12.92 34.01
C SER A 259 11.88 -13.59 35.37
N GLY A 260 12.55 -14.69 35.70
CA GLY A 260 12.27 -15.53 36.88
C GLY A 260 11.01 -16.39 36.70
N GLY A 261 10.50 -16.97 37.79
CA GLY A 261 9.44 -18.00 37.73
C GLY A 261 10.01 -19.42 37.63
N SER A 262 9.23 -20.36 37.12
CA SER A 262 9.67 -21.75 36.93
C SER A 262 9.11 -22.43 35.67
N VAL A 263 7.91 -22.06 35.23
CA VAL A 263 7.26 -22.67 34.05
C VAL A 263 6.62 -21.64 33.11
N VAL A 264 6.56 -22.00 31.83
CA VAL A 264 5.59 -21.47 30.87
C VAL A 264 4.42 -22.45 30.71
N ILE A 265 3.27 -21.94 30.30
CA ILE A 265 2.01 -22.68 30.13
C ILE A 265 1.55 -22.59 28.69
N ALA A 266 1.14 -23.74 28.14
CA ALA A 266 0.36 -23.85 26.93
C ALA A 266 -1.06 -24.27 27.31
N ASP A 267 -1.99 -23.39 27.00
CA ASP A 267 -3.41 -23.31 27.39
C ASP A 267 -4.13 -22.89 26.09
N ALA A 268 -5.03 -21.89 26.08
CA ALA A 268 -5.63 -21.39 24.83
C ALA A 268 -5.02 -20.13 24.17
N ILE A 269 -5.04 -20.10 22.84
CA ILE A 269 -4.82 -18.94 21.97
C ILE A 269 -6.06 -18.66 21.12
N ARG A 270 -6.39 -17.38 20.93
CA ARG A 270 -7.55 -16.92 20.15
C ARG A 270 -7.15 -15.93 19.07
N PHE A 271 -7.75 -16.09 17.89
CA PHE A 271 -7.65 -15.20 16.74
C PHE A 271 -9.05 -14.67 16.41
N GLY A 272 -9.27 -13.35 16.45
CA GLY A 272 -10.54 -12.71 16.09
C GLY A 272 -11.57 -12.55 17.22
N ASN A 273 -12.68 -11.86 16.91
CA ASN A 273 -13.71 -11.49 17.88
C ASN A 273 -14.93 -12.42 17.82
N GLY A 274 -15.34 -12.85 16.62
CA GLY A 274 -16.43 -13.81 16.45
C GLY A 274 -17.83 -13.22 16.60
N MET A 275 -18.81 -14.11 16.75
CA MET A 275 -20.24 -13.79 16.82
C MET A 275 -20.88 -14.28 18.12
N GLY A 276 -21.96 -13.64 18.56
CA GLY A 276 -22.67 -13.97 19.79
C GLY A 276 -23.27 -15.37 19.79
N ASP A 277 -22.69 -16.23 20.62
CA ASP A 277 -23.01 -17.66 20.75
C ASP A 277 -23.56 -18.02 22.14
N VAL A 278 -23.58 -17.06 23.06
CA VAL A 278 -24.10 -17.18 24.43
C VAL A 278 -25.63 -17.06 24.42
N ARG A 279 -26.31 -17.94 25.16
CA ARG A 279 -27.78 -17.95 25.31
C ARG A 279 -28.22 -17.26 26.61
N TRP A 280 -29.46 -16.79 26.66
CA TRP A 280 -30.05 -16.12 27.84
C TRP A 280 -31.42 -16.70 28.23
N ASP A 281 -31.72 -16.80 29.53
CA ASP A 281 -33.06 -17.09 30.09
C ASP A 281 -33.36 -16.30 31.38
N ASP A 282 -34.57 -16.47 31.93
CA ASP A 282 -35.07 -15.79 33.15
C ASP A 282 -34.19 -15.95 34.41
N ASN A 283 -33.25 -16.91 34.42
CA ASN A 283 -32.29 -17.15 35.51
C ASN A 283 -30.91 -16.54 35.22
N GLY A 284 -30.72 -15.91 34.04
CA GLY A 284 -29.50 -15.23 33.60
C GLY A 284 -28.96 -15.81 32.30
N ILE A 285 -27.63 -15.97 32.20
CA ILE A 285 -27.00 -16.56 31.02
C ILE A 285 -27.26 -18.07 31.04
N GLY A 286 -28.13 -18.52 30.13
CA GLY A 286 -28.95 -19.73 30.30
C GLY A 286 -29.75 -20.14 29.05
N THR A 287 -30.75 -20.99 29.21
CA THR A 287 -31.48 -21.72 28.16
C THR A 287 -32.51 -20.92 27.35
N GLY A 288 -32.04 -20.02 26.48
CA GLY A 288 -32.87 -19.37 25.46
C GLY A 288 -32.18 -19.14 24.11
N GLN A 289 -32.39 -17.95 23.52
CA GLN A 289 -31.80 -17.57 22.22
C GLN A 289 -30.42 -16.93 22.38
N VAL A 290 -29.58 -17.07 21.34
CA VAL A 290 -28.32 -16.31 21.20
C VAL A 290 -28.58 -14.93 20.58
N SER A 291 -27.63 -14.01 20.67
CA SER A 291 -27.77 -12.66 20.11
C SER A 291 -27.67 -12.64 18.58
N GLY A 292 -26.75 -13.43 18.01
CA GLY A 292 -26.43 -13.42 16.57
C GLY A 292 -25.70 -12.15 16.10
N TYR A 293 -25.31 -11.24 17.00
CA TYR A 293 -24.57 -10.02 16.69
C TYR A 293 -23.04 -10.24 16.82
N PRO A 294 -22.18 -9.33 16.31
CA PRO A 294 -20.74 -9.39 16.52
C PRO A 294 -20.38 -9.34 18.01
N ARG A 295 -19.39 -10.13 18.45
CA ARG A 295 -19.04 -10.21 19.88
C ARG A 295 -18.44 -8.91 20.44
N GLU A 296 -17.87 -8.04 19.60
CA GLU A 296 -17.54 -6.66 20.03
C GLU A 296 -18.78 -5.78 20.29
N ASP A 297 -19.92 -6.03 19.63
CA ASP A 297 -21.16 -5.27 19.81
C ASP A 297 -22.00 -5.77 21.01
N GLU A 298 -21.68 -6.95 21.56
CA GLU A 298 -22.31 -7.54 22.74
C GLU A 298 -21.87 -6.89 24.06
N GLY A 299 -22.71 -7.01 25.11
CA GLY A 299 -22.38 -6.56 26.46
C GLY A 299 -21.21 -7.33 27.08
N SER A 300 -20.36 -6.61 27.85
CA SER A 300 -19.11 -7.10 28.47
C SER A 300 -19.23 -8.45 29.21
N ILE A 301 -20.39 -8.74 29.81
CA ILE A 301 -20.64 -10.02 30.50
C ILE A 301 -20.54 -11.23 29.58
N LEU A 302 -20.91 -11.14 28.30
CA LEU A 302 -20.91 -12.29 27.38
C LEU A 302 -19.48 -12.65 26.95
N TRP A 303 -18.64 -11.65 26.72
CA TRP A 303 -17.19 -11.82 26.54
C TRP A 303 -16.54 -12.42 27.79
N ALA A 304 -16.84 -11.89 28.98
CA ALA A 304 -16.34 -12.45 30.23
C ALA A 304 -16.81 -13.91 30.45
N TRP A 305 -18.05 -14.25 30.07
CA TRP A 305 -18.61 -15.59 30.20
C TRP A 305 -17.92 -16.61 29.28
N ARG A 306 -17.57 -16.22 28.04
CA ARG A 306 -16.72 -17.03 27.13
C ARG A 306 -15.22 -16.94 27.44
N GLY A 307 -14.83 -16.02 28.30
CA GLY A 307 -13.44 -15.75 28.65
C GLY A 307 -12.99 -16.30 30.00
N ILE A 308 -13.86 -16.67 30.92
CA ILE A 308 -13.47 -17.08 32.29
C ILE A 308 -12.86 -18.48 32.40
N GLY A 309 -13.04 -19.33 31.39
CA GLY A 309 -12.59 -20.73 31.41
C GLY A 309 -13.34 -21.60 32.43
N GLN A 310 -12.83 -22.81 32.64
CA GLN A 310 -13.35 -23.76 33.62
C GLN A 310 -12.61 -23.65 34.96
N SER A 311 -13.27 -24.09 36.04
CA SER A 311 -12.63 -24.20 37.34
C SER A 311 -13.21 -25.33 38.19
N THR A 312 -12.40 -25.87 39.11
CA THR A 312 -12.89 -26.67 40.25
C THR A 312 -13.36 -25.79 41.42
N SER A 313 -13.18 -24.47 41.31
CA SER A 313 -13.48 -23.47 42.36
C SER A 313 -14.88 -22.86 42.22
N PHE A 314 -15.51 -23.03 41.05
CA PHE A 314 -16.90 -22.66 40.79
C PHE A 314 -17.56 -23.72 39.90
N THR A 315 -18.89 -23.83 39.95
CA THR A 315 -19.69 -24.67 39.04
C THR A 315 -20.44 -23.87 37.98
N THR A 316 -20.53 -22.54 38.13
CA THR A 316 -21.10 -21.62 37.14
C THR A 316 -20.30 -20.32 37.08
N PRO A 317 -20.09 -19.72 35.89
CA PRO A 317 -19.44 -18.41 35.76
C PRO A 317 -20.11 -17.29 36.55
N SER A 318 -21.43 -17.35 36.73
CA SER A 318 -22.22 -16.37 37.51
C SER A 318 -21.82 -16.27 38.99
N SER A 319 -21.14 -17.28 39.55
CA SER A 319 -20.59 -17.20 40.91
C SER A 319 -19.43 -16.19 41.04
N VAL A 320 -18.71 -15.93 39.95
CA VAL A 320 -17.63 -14.93 39.87
C VAL A 320 -18.16 -13.64 39.25
N LEU A 321 -18.75 -13.74 38.05
CA LEU A 321 -19.20 -12.63 37.20
C LEU A 321 -20.51 -11.98 37.67
N GLY A 322 -21.29 -12.65 38.52
CA GLY A 322 -22.68 -12.29 38.77
C GLY A 322 -23.57 -12.54 37.54
N SER A 323 -24.76 -11.94 37.55
CA SER A 323 -25.72 -11.98 36.43
C SER A 323 -25.96 -10.60 35.78
N SER A 324 -25.33 -9.53 36.28
CA SER A 324 -25.52 -8.16 35.81
C SER A 324 -24.30 -7.63 35.06
N ASN A 325 -24.52 -7.19 33.82
CA ASN A 325 -23.48 -6.62 32.96
C ASN A 325 -22.74 -5.43 33.58
N VAL A 326 -23.40 -4.62 34.41
CA VAL A 326 -22.78 -3.45 35.09
C VAL A 326 -21.68 -3.88 36.07
N SER A 327 -21.77 -5.07 36.67
CA SER A 327 -20.77 -5.54 37.65
C SER A 327 -19.79 -6.57 37.10
N ALA A 328 -20.17 -7.30 36.04
CA ALA A 328 -19.38 -8.36 35.44
C ALA A 328 -17.95 -7.96 34.99
N PRO A 329 -17.70 -6.82 34.30
CA PRO A 329 -16.35 -6.48 33.86
C PRO A 329 -15.43 -6.13 35.03
N LEU A 330 -15.93 -5.41 36.06
CA LEU A 330 -15.15 -5.14 37.27
C LEU A 330 -14.81 -6.43 38.04
N ARG A 331 -15.77 -7.35 38.14
CA ARG A 331 -15.58 -8.69 38.75
C ARG A 331 -14.54 -9.51 37.99
N MET A 332 -14.63 -9.54 36.66
CA MET A 332 -13.70 -10.24 35.79
C MET A 332 -12.29 -9.66 35.93
N ALA A 333 -12.13 -8.35 35.85
CA ALA A 333 -10.85 -7.69 36.07
C ALA A 333 -10.23 -8.02 37.44
N ALA A 334 -11.04 -8.02 38.51
CA ALA A 334 -10.58 -8.39 39.86
C ALA A 334 -10.20 -9.87 40.00
N TYR A 335 -10.86 -10.78 39.26
CA TYR A 335 -10.53 -12.20 39.18
C TYR A 335 -9.26 -12.47 38.35
N MET A 336 -9.06 -11.69 37.27
CA MET A 336 -7.90 -11.80 36.39
C MET A 336 -6.61 -11.22 36.98
N ASN A 337 -6.72 -10.19 37.85
CA ASN A 337 -5.54 -9.55 38.43
C ASN A 337 -4.95 -10.37 39.60
N ALA A 338 -3.90 -11.12 39.32
CA ALA A 338 -3.15 -11.91 40.30
C ALA A 338 -2.09 -11.10 41.07
N SER A 339 -1.86 -9.82 40.73
CA SER A 339 -0.85 -8.98 41.39
C SER A 339 -1.05 -8.89 42.91
N SER A 340 0.05 -9.06 43.66
CA SER A 340 0.14 -8.84 45.10
C SER A 340 0.43 -7.38 45.48
N ASN A 341 0.80 -6.55 44.50
CA ASN A 341 0.92 -5.09 44.64
C ASN A 341 0.18 -4.39 43.49
N PRO A 342 -1.18 -4.40 43.50
CA PRO A 342 -1.99 -3.95 42.37
C PRO A 342 -2.00 -2.42 42.17
N TYR A 343 -1.94 -1.66 43.26
CA TYR A 343 -2.04 -0.20 43.24
C TYR A 343 -0.76 0.44 42.66
N GLY A 344 -0.91 1.46 41.82
CA GLY A 344 0.21 2.07 41.08
C GLY A 344 0.86 1.17 40.01
N THR A 345 0.39 -0.08 39.85
CA THR A 345 0.80 -1.01 38.79
C THR A 345 -0.35 -1.37 37.84
N SER A 346 -1.60 -1.22 38.28
CA SER A 346 -2.79 -1.54 37.49
C SER A 346 -3.97 -0.61 37.76
N ILE A 347 -4.77 -0.36 36.70
CA ILE A 347 -6.04 0.39 36.78
C ILE A 347 -7.17 -0.35 36.07
N TYR A 348 -8.41 -0.02 36.44
CA TYR A 348 -9.63 -0.33 35.69
C TYR A 348 -10.26 0.96 35.12
N LEU A 349 -10.66 0.93 33.86
CA LEU A 349 -11.36 2.04 33.21
C LEU A 349 -12.58 1.53 32.42
N GLY A 350 -13.77 2.02 32.77
CA GLY A 350 -14.97 1.93 31.94
C GLY A 350 -15.15 3.16 31.04
N PHE A 351 -15.50 2.95 29.78
CA PHE A 351 -15.93 4.01 28.85
C PHE A 351 -17.46 4.06 28.78
N HIS A 352 -18.00 5.27 28.99
CA HIS A 352 -19.41 5.61 28.85
C HIS A 352 -19.57 6.94 28.12
N SER A 353 -20.80 7.30 27.75
CA SER A 353 -21.15 8.63 27.27
C SER A 353 -22.45 9.11 27.91
N ASN A 354 -22.44 10.33 28.42
CA ASN A 354 -23.43 10.78 29.38
C ASN A 354 -24.71 11.28 28.70
N ALA A 355 -25.77 11.49 29.49
CA ALA A 355 -27.00 12.14 29.04
C ALA A 355 -27.49 13.15 30.09
N THR A 356 -28.02 14.28 29.64
CA THR A 356 -28.64 15.30 30.51
C THR A 356 -30.12 15.00 30.76
N THR A 357 -30.85 14.65 29.70
CA THR A 357 -32.31 14.46 29.68
C THR A 357 -32.75 13.26 28.83
N GLY A 358 -31.88 12.77 27.94
CA GLY A 358 -32.24 11.78 26.90
C GLY A 358 -32.97 12.41 25.71
N ASP A 359 -33.11 13.73 25.66
CA ASP A 359 -33.78 14.48 24.60
C ASP A 359 -32.86 15.61 24.06
N PRO A 360 -32.42 15.53 22.79
CA PRO A 360 -31.57 16.55 22.17
C PRO A 360 -32.16 17.96 22.09
N ASN A 361 -33.46 18.13 22.29
CA ASN A 361 -34.08 19.45 22.36
C ASN A 361 -33.89 20.15 23.72
N THR A 362 -33.46 19.39 24.75
CA THR A 362 -33.27 19.88 26.13
C THR A 362 -31.89 19.59 26.72
N ALA A 363 -31.10 18.72 26.09
CA ALA A 363 -29.72 18.43 26.46
C ALA A 363 -28.79 19.65 26.29
N THR A 364 -28.10 20.03 27.36
CA THR A 364 -27.23 21.23 27.39
C THR A 364 -25.85 21.02 28.00
N ALA A 365 -25.61 19.90 28.70
CA ALA A 365 -24.28 19.57 29.19
C ALA A 365 -23.42 18.97 28.05
N ARG A 366 -22.11 19.24 28.09
CA ARG A 366 -21.13 18.78 27.08
C ARG A 366 -19.79 18.40 27.70
N GLY A 367 -19.01 17.56 27.01
CA GLY A 367 -17.62 17.20 27.30
C GLY A 367 -17.46 16.08 28.33
N ALA A 368 -16.21 15.79 28.70
CA ALA A 368 -15.86 14.62 29.50
C ALA A 368 -16.09 14.79 31.02
N ILE A 369 -16.28 13.71 31.78
CA ILE A 369 -16.29 13.71 33.25
C ILE A 369 -15.94 12.33 33.83
N GLY A 370 -15.02 12.27 34.79
CA GLY A 370 -14.66 11.02 35.48
C GLY A 370 -15.59 10.72 36.65
N LEU A 371 -15.91 9.45 36.91
CA LEU A 371 -16.86 9.04 37.94
C LEU A 371 -16.17 8.47 39.20
N VAL A 372 -16.73 8.82 40.35
CA VAL A 372 -16.32 8.37 41.69
C VAL A 372 -17.52 7.69 42.36
N SER A 373 -17.32 6.51 42.92
CA SER A 373 -18.36 5.81 43.67
C SER A 373 -18.58 6.48 45.03
N SER A 374 -19.83 6.85 45.34
CA SER A 374 -20.25 7.26 46.68
C SER A 374 -20.27 6.09 47.67
N SER A 375 -20.20 4.85 47.18
CA SER A 375 -20.30 3.62 47.96
C SER A 375 -19.00 2.82 47.89
N ASN A 376 -18.10 3.07 48.86
CA ASN A 376 -16.77 2.47 48.95
C ASN A 376 -15.93 2.67 47.66
N PRO A 377 -15.40 3.89 47.40
CA PRO A 377 -14.50 4.15 46.28
C PRO A 377 -13.16 3.41 46.43
N THR A 378 -12.41 3.23 45.33
CA THR A 378 -11.01 2.75 45.42
C THR A 378 -10.11 3.87 45.97
N PRO A 379 -8.97 3.56 46.63
CA PRO A 379 -8.21 4.52 47.44
C PRO A 379 -7.80 5.82 46.75
N ASN A 380 -7.52 5.80 45.45
CA ASN A 380 -7.12 6.97 44.65
C ASN A 380 -8.12 7.28 43.53
N GLN A 381 -9.34 6.73 43.60
CA GLN A 381 -10.40 6.88 42.59
C GLN A 381 -10.65 8.32 42.18
N SER A 382 -10.73 9.24 43.14
CA SER A 382 -10.97 10.66 42.86
C SER A 382 -9.83 11.32 42.09
N ALA A 383 -8.58 10.87 42.26
CA ALA A 383 -7.45 11.36 41.49
C ALA A 383 -7.48 10.81 40.05
N LEU A 384 -7.74 9.51 39.89
CA LEU A 384 -7.90 8.87 38.58
C LEU A 384 -9.05 9.51 37.78
N ALA A 385 -10.24 9.64 38.39
CA ALA A 385 -11.41 10.26 37.80
C ALA A 385 -11.15 11.73 37.40
N THR A 386 -10.48 12.50 38.26
CA THR A 386 -10.15 13.90 37.97
C THR A 386 -9.14 14.02 36.84
N ALA A 387 -8.13 13.15 36.76
CA ALA A 387 -7.18 13.12 35.66
C ALA A 387 -7.90 12.83 34.33
N MET A 388 -8.70 11.76 34.27
CA MET A 388 -9.48 11.37 33.09
C MET A 388 -10.38 12.50 32.59
N GLY A 389 -11.23 13.05 33.47
CA GLY A 389 -12.13 14.14 33.08
C GLY A 389 -11.40 15.44 32.74
N ARG A 390 -10.26 15.74 33.40
CA ARG A 390 -9.52 16.99 33.15
C ARG A 390 -8.79 16.93 31.81
N GLN A 391 -8.03 15.86 31.56
CA GLN A 391 -7.13 15.76 30.42
C GLN A 391 -7.89 15.91 29.11
N LEU A 392 -8.97 15.13 28.93
CA LEU A 392 -9.84 15.21 27.75
C LEU A 392 -10.40 16.63 27.54
N ASN A 393 -10.93 17.27 28.60
CA ASN A 393 -11.46 18.62 28.46
C ASN A 393 -10.38 19.68 28.22
N VAL A 394 -9.13 19.49 28.70
CA VAL A 394 -8.03 20.43 28.45
C VAL A 394 -7.52 20.30 27.02
N ASP A 395 -7.17 19.10 26.58
CA ASP A 395 -6.58 18.86 25.26
C ASP A 395 -7.56 19.18 24.13
N MET A 396 -8.82 18.77 24.25
CA MET A 396 -9.82 19.02 23.21
C MET A 396 -10.15 20.51 23.06
N ARG A 397 -10.12 21.31 24.14
CA ARG A 397 -10.21 22.79 24.07
C ARG A 397 -8.96 23.42 23.46
N ALA A 398 -7.78 22.86 23.72
CA ALA A 398 -6.54 23.33 23.10
C ALA A 398 -6.49 23.04 21.58
N LEU A 399 -7.44 22.25 21.07
CA LEU A 399 -7.65 21.92 19.67
C LEU A 399 -8.94 22.52 19.09
N ASP A 400 -9.59 23.47 19.78
CA ASP A 400 -10.77 24.17 19.29
C ASP A 400 -10.48 24.83 17.92
N GLY A 401 -11.33 24.53 16.94
CA GLY A 401 -11.15 24.97 15.54
C GLY A 401 -10.43 23.97 14.62
N THR A 402 -9.88 22.87 15.15
CA THR A 402 -9.36 21.74 14.34
C THR A 402 -10.43 20.67 14.05
N PHE A 403 -11.50 20.63 14.86
CA PHE A 403 -12.66 19.75 14.72
C PHE A 403 -13.91 20.54 14.31
N GLU A 404 -14.97 19.84 13.87
CA GLU A 404 -16.23 20.45 13.39
C GLU A 404 -16.86 21.43 14.40
N HIS A 405 -16.78 21.12 15.69
CA HIS A 405 -17.32 21.92 16.79
C HIS A 405 -16.26 22.13 17.86
N THR A 406 -16.35 23.25 18.57
CA THR A 406 -15.55 23.46 19.79
C THR A 406 -15.95 22.49 20.89
N TRP A 407 -15.01 22.19 21.79
CA TRP A 407 -15.23 21.34 22.94
C TRP A 407 -15.98 22.08 24.07
N SER A 408 -16.26 21.35 25.15
CA SER A 408 -16.89 21.88 26.34
C SER A 408 -15.99 22.82 27.14
N THR A 409 -16.55 23.94 27.60
CA THR A 409 -15.90 24.89 28.52
C THR A 409 -15.83 24.39 29.97
N ARG A 410 -16.32 23.18 30.26
CA ARG A 410 -16.40 22.56 31.60
C ARG A 410 -15.10 22.67 32.42
N THR A 411 -15.25 22.98 33.70
CA THR A 411 -14.14 23.09 34.69
C THR A 411 -14.29 22.17 35.91
N SER A 412 -15.45 21.53 36.11
CA SER A 412 -15.61 20.44 37.06
C SER A 412 -15.40 19.11 36.34
N TYR A 413 -14.39 18.35 36.76
CA TYR A 413 -13.89 17.20 36.01
C TYR A 413 -14.26 15.83 36.58
N SER A 414 -14.91 15.79 37.75
CA SER A 414 -15.35 14.54 38.38
C SER A 414 -16.74 14.64 39.02
N LEU A 415 -17.49 13.54 39.01
CA LEU A 415 -18.81 13.41 39.64
C LEU A 415 -18.84 12.23 40.61
N THR A 416 -19.37 12.43 41.81
CA THR A 416 -19.55 11.38 42.82
C THR A 416 -20.99 10.86 42.81
N GLY A 417 -21.19 9.54 42.72
CA GLY A 417 -22.52 8.93 42.59
C GLY A 417 -22.55 7.41 42.81
N GLY A 418 -23.74 6.82 42.78
CA GLY A 418 -23.99 5.41 43.13
C GLY A 418 -23.60 4.41 42.03
N PHE A 419 -22.33 4.39 41.61
CA PHE A 419 -21.89 3.62 40.45
C PHE A 419 -21.38 2.22 40.82
N GLY A 420 -22.03 1.19 40.27
CA GLY A 420 -21.75 -0.22 40.55
C GLY A 420 -20.53 -0.82 39.82
N GLU A 421 -20.17 -0.29 38.65
CA GLU A 421 -19.00 -0.74 37.88
C GLU A 421 -17.66 -0.33 38.51
N ILE A 422 -17.65 0.52 39.54
CA ILE A 422 -16.41 1.13 40.09
C ILE A 422 -16.32 1.14 41.63
N THR A 423 -17.11 0.31 42.33
CA THR A 423 -17.00 0.19 43.80
C THR A 423 -15.88 -0.77 44.21
N ASN A 424 -15.08 -0.37 45.19
CA ASN A 424 -14.04 -1.19 45.82
C ASN A 424 -14.60 -2.42 46.55
N SER A 425 -15.90 -2.45 46.84
CA SER A 425 -16.58 -3.66 47.33
C SER A 425 -16.58 -4.81 46.30
N ILE A 426 -16.41 -4.49 45.01
CA ILE A 426 -16.32 -5.45 43.90
C ILE A 426 -14.89 -5.51 43.35
N ALA A 427 -14.20 -4.37 43.27
CA ALA A 427 -12.78 -4.35 42.87
C ALA A 427 -11.87 -5.06 43.88
N ALA A 428 -12.33 -5.31 45.11
CA ALA A 428 -11.68 -6.16 46.11
C ALA A 428 -10.19 -5.84 46.37
N GLY A 429 -9.83 -4.55 46.29
CA GLY A 429 -8.46 -4.08 46.45
C GLY A 429 -7.51 -4.31 45.26
N LYS A 430 -8.03 -4.65 44.07
CA LYS A 430 -7.23 -5.13 42.91
C LYS A 430 -6.73 -4.06 41.94
N PHE A 431 -7.15 -2.81 42.06
CA PHE A 431 -6.68 -1.67 41.25
C PHE A 431 -7.42 -0.41 41.71
N ASP A 432 -6.98 0.77 41.25
CA ASP A 432 -7.86 1.92 41.20
C ASP A 432 -8.77 1.88 39.97
N ALA A 433 -10.05 2.18 40.15
CA ALA A 433 -11.10 2.04 39.13
C ALA A 433 -11.81 3.36 38.87
N THR A 434 -12.20 3.66 37.63
CA THR A 434 -13.13 4.76 37.31
C THR A 434 -13.93 4.47 36.04
N ILE A 435 -14.99 5.25 35.81
CA ILE A 435 -15.60 5.42 34.49
C ILE A 435 -15.18 6.79 33.98
N ASN A 436 -14.86 6.89 32.70
CA ASN A 436 -14.76 8.17 32.01
C ASN A 436 -15.96 8.30 31.07
N GLU A 437 -16.85 9.22 31.41
CA GLU A 437 -17.92 9.70 30.53
C GLU A 437 -17.28 10.61 29.49
N VAL A 438 -17.16 10.19 28.24
CA VAL A 438 -16.23 10.84 27.29
C VAL A 438 -16.81 12.12 26.67
N ALA A 439 -18.12 12.13 26.38
CA ALA A 439 -18.91 13.30 26.01
C ALA A 439 -20.40 13.00 26.27
N PHE A 440 -21.32 13.86 25.86
CA PHE A 440 -22.77 13.69 26.07
C PHE A 440 -23.46 13.19 24.78
N HIS A 441 -23.99 11.96 24.78
CA HIS A 441 -24.60 11.36 23.58
C HIS A 441 -26.00 11.90 23.26
N ASP A 442 -26.67 12.53 24.23
CA ASP A 442 -27.93 13.24 23.99
C ASP A 442 -27.74 14.68 23.47
N GLN A 443 -26.51 15.20 23.43
CA GLN A 443 -26.21 16.55 22.99
C GLN A 443 -25.64 16.56 21.56
N THR A 444 -26.28 17.32 20.66
CA THR A 444 -26.05 17.31 19.20
C THR A 444 -24.58 17.48 18.78
N GLN A 445 -23.85 18.46 19.35
CA GLN A 445 -22.46 18.74 18.98
C GLN A 445 -21.51 17.66 19.51
N ASP A 446 -21.72 17.20 20.75
CA ASP A 446 -20.95 16.09 21.30
C ASP A 446 -21.21 14.79 20.52
N ALA A 447 -22.46 14.49 20.14
CA ALA A 447 -22.80 13.33 19.31
C ALA A 447 -22.26 13.43 17.87
N GLN A 448 -22.01 14.63 17.33
CA GLN A 448 -21.28 14.81 16.06
C GLN A 448 -19.78 14.56 16.25
N LEU A 449 -19.18 15.13 17.30
CA LEU A 449 -17.76 14.93 17.65
C LEU A 449 -17.44 13.47 18.01
N LEU A 450 -18.29 12.79 18.76
CA LEU A 450 -18.18 11.36 19.09
C LEU A 450 -18.33 10.42 17.88
N ARG A 451 -18.64 10.95 16.69
CA ARG A 451 -18.60 10.20 15.43
C ARG A 451 -17.40 10.54 14.55
N ASP A 452 -16.61 11.55 14.89
CA ASP A 452 -15.40 11.89 14.13
C ASP A 452 -14.22 11.01 14.59
N ALA A 453 -13.60 10.30 13.65
CA ALA A 453 -12.49 9.39 13.93
C ALA A 453 -11.21 10.10 14.44
N ARG A 454 -11.00 11.37 14.07
CA ARG A 454 -9.89 12.20 14.58
C ARG A 454 -10.12 12.56 16.04
N VAL A 455 -11.36 12.92 16.38
CA VAL A 455 -11.80 13.18 17.75
C VAL A 455 -11.66 11.91 18.60
N ARG A 456 -12.15 10.75 18.13
CA ARG A 456 -11.98 9.47 18.84
C ARG A 456 -10.53 9.09 19.10
N ASN A 457 -9.64 9.35 18.15
CA ASN A 457 -8.20 9.12 18.29
C ASN A 457 -7.59 10.05 19.35
N GLN A 458 -7.87 11.36 19.29
CA GLN A 458 -7.36 12.30 20.29
C GLN A 458 -7.94 12.04 21.69
N LEU A 459 -9.23 11.71 21.82
CA LEU A 459 -9.83 11.30 23.10
C LEU A 459 -9.17 10.02 23.63
N GLY A 460 -8.84 9.07 22.76
CA GLY A 460 -8.06 7.88 23.10
C GLY A 460 -6.67 8.22 23.63
N ARG A 461 -5.97 9.16 22.98
CA ARG A 461 -4.66 9.66 23.42
C ARG A 461 -4.74 10.37 24.77
N SER A 462 -5.63 11.35 24.92
CA SER A 462 -5.82 12.08 26.19
C SER A 462 -6.23 11.15 27.34
N THR A 463 -6.96 10.05 27.07
CA THR A 463 -7.26 9.03 28.09
C THR A 463 -6.00 8.23 28.47
N TYR A 464 -5.15 7.89 27.51
CA TYR A 464 -3.82 7.31 27.75
C TYR A 464 -2.92 8.27 28.56
N GLU A 465 -2.95 9.57 28.26
CA GLU A 465 -2.11 10.55 28.95
C GLU A 465 -2.59 10.82 30.39
N ALA A 466 -3.91 10.79 30.64
CA ALA A 466 -4.47 10.72 31.99
C ALA A 466 -4.11 9.41 32.74
N THR A 467 -3.99 8.30 32.02
CA THR A 467 -3.53 7.01 32.59
C THR A 467 -2.06 7.08 33.00
N LEU A 468 -1.22 7.69 32.16
CA LEU A 468 0.18 7.95 32.47
C LEU A 468 0.31 8.94 33.63
N GLU A 469 -0.48 10.02 33.66
CA GLU A 469 -0.51 10.96 34.78
C GLU A 469 -0.82 10.25 36.09
N HIS A 470 -1.91 9.46 36.15
CA HIS A 470 -2.32 8.80 37.39
C HIS A 470 -1.24 7.84 37.91
N LEU A 471 -0.58 7.10 37.01
CA LEU A 471 0.48 6.16 37.38
C LEU A 471 1.82 6.84 37.69
N HIS A 472 2.09 8.03 37.13
CA HIS A 472 3.23 8.88 37.45
C HIS A 472 3.04 9.58 38.81
N ASN A 473 1.92 10.28 38.99
CA ASN A 473 1.56 10.99 40.22
C ASN A 473 1.07 10.06 41.35
N PHE A 474 1.21 8.73 41.19
CA PHE A 474 0.64 7.77 42.13
C PHE A 474 1.23 7.94 43.55
N PRO A 475 0.41 8.00 44.62
CA PRO A 475 0.92 8.22 45.97
C PRO A 475 1.85 7.10 46.47
N GLY A 476 3.02 7.47 46.97
CA GLY A 476 3.92 6.57 47.70
C GLY A 476 4.76 5.60 46.86
N THR A 477 4.69 5.63 45.54
CA THR A 477 5.61 4.83 44.69
C THR A 477 6.98 5.49 44.57
N THR A 478 8.04 4.68 44.61
CA THR A 478 9.43 5.06 44.29
C THR A 478 9.84 4.67 42.87
N ALA A 479 8.94 4.06 42.10
CA ALA A 479 9.13 3.59 40.73
C ALA A 479 8.01 4.13 39.82
N GLN A 480 8.01 5.45 39.65
CA GLN A 480 7.09 6.16 38.77
C GLN A 480 7.46 5.93 37.29
N PRO A 481 6.49 5.79 36.37
CA PRO A 481 6.68 6.00 34.93
C PRO A 481 7.46 7.27 34.62
N VAL A 482 8.20 7.30 33.50
CA VAL A 482 8.74 8.56 32.97
C VAL A 482 7.59 9.46 32.48
N ASN A 483 7.65 10.76 32.75
CA ASN A 483 6.71 11.73 32.17
C ASN A 483 7.12 12.07 30.72
N VAL A 484 7.03 11.07 29.86
CA VAL A 484 7.25 11.17 28.40
C VAL A 484 6.10 10.41 27.75
N THR A 485 5.39 11.07 26.83
CA THR A 485 4.28 10.49 26.08
C THR A 485 4.74 9.95 24.73
N THR A 486 4.00 8.98 24.18
CA THR A 486 4.18 8.53 22.78
C THR A 486 4.21 9.73 21.83
N PRO A 487 5.12 9.80 20.84
CA PRO A 487 5.11 10.88 19.87
C PRO A 487 3.83 10.92 19.03
N SER A 488 3.54 12.07 18.42
CA SER A 488 2.53 12.15 17.35
C SER A 488 3.02 11.40 16.10
N PRO A 489 2.12 10.86 15.26
CA PRO A 489 2.51 10.17 14.03
C PRO A 489 3.28 11.10 13.08
N PRO A 490 4.36 10.62 12.42
CA PRO A 490 5.01 11.32 11.32
C PRO A 490 4.17 11.26 10.03
N LEU A 491 4.38 12.25 9.15
CA LEU A 491 3.89 12.22 7.78
C LEU A 491 4.96 11.59 6.88
N LEU A 492 4.71 10.41 6.33
CA LEU A 492 5.57 9.81 5.32
C LEU A 492 5.30 10.50 3.98
N GLN A 493 6.30 11.20 3.43
CA GLN A 493 6.11 12.09 2.28
C GLN A 493 6.45 11.43 0.95
N SER A 494 7.47 10.57 0.90
CA SER A 494 7.80 9.85 -0.33
C SER A 494 8.63 8.59 -0.09
N VAL A 495 8.47 7.63 -1.02
CA VAL A 495 9.26 6.41 -1.11
C VAL A 495 9.71 6.24 -2.56
N THR A 496 11.02 6.19 -2.77
CA THR A 496 11.66 6.36 -4.08
C THR A 496 12.87 5.45 -4.25
N SER A 497 13.31 5.21 -5.49
CA SER A 497 14.51 4.43 -5.82
C SER A 497 15.37 5.18 -6.84
N SER A 498 16.65 5.39 -6.52
CA SER A 498 17.65 5.94 -7.44
C SER A 498 18.55 4.87 -8.06
N GLN A 499 18.56 3.66 -7.48
CA GLN A 499 19.41 2.54 -7.87
C GLN A 499 18.70 1.23 -7.50
N ALA A 500 18.89 0.18 -8.31
CA ALA A 500 18.37 -1.16 -8.02
C ALA A 500 18.73 -1.64 -6.60
N GLY A 501 17.77 -2.27 -5.92
CA GLY A 501 17.86 -2.75 -4.55
C GLY A 501 17.95 -1.67 -3.47
N HIS A 502 17.83 -0.38 -3.81
CA HIS A 502 17.90 0.75 -2.88
C HIS A 502 16.57 1.52 -2.81
N VAL A 503 16.14 1.85 -1.59
CA VAL A 503 14.92 2.61 -1.31
C VAL A 503 15.25 3.82 -0.43
N THR A 504 14.89 5.02 -0.87
CA THR A 504 14.97 6.25 -0.08
C THR A 504 13.58 6.67 0.35
N LEU A 505 13.39 6.77 1.67
CA LEU A 505 12.18 7.29 2.31
C LEU A 505 12.42 8.72 2.80
N ARG A 506 11.39 9.57 2.76
CA ARG A 506 11.37 10.90 3.38
C ARG A 506 10.09 11.13 4.18
N TRP A 507 10.20 11.85 5.29
CA TRP A 507 9.08 12.14 6.18
C TRP A 507 9.26 13.47 6.93
N THR A 508 8.14 14.05 7.36
CA THR A 508 8.10 15.14 8.33
C THR A 508 7.69 14.61 9.70
N ALA A 509 8.38 15.05 10.75
CA ALA A 509 8.06 14.68 12.13
C ALA A 509 6.70 15.26 12.56
N GLY A 510 5.91 14.46 13.30
CA GLY A 510 4.62 14.91 13.82
C GLY A 510 4.75 16.07 14.84
N PRO A 511 3.69 16.87 15.03
CA PRO A 511 3.70 17.97 16.01
C PRO A 511 3.94 17.42 17.42
N SER A 512 4.60 18.18 18.29
CA SER A 512 5.00 17.68 19.63
C SER A 512 4.88 18.70 20.75
N SER A 513 4.93 18.24 22.00
CA SER A 513 4.87 19.10 23.20
C SER A 513 5.89 18.67 24.26
N ASN A 514 6.62 19.64 24.82
CA ASN A 514 7.78 19.39 25.69
C ASN A 514 7.44 19.14 27.18
N ASN A 515 6.16 18.98 27.53
CA ASN A 515 5.64 18.92 28.90
C ASN A 515 4.93 17.60 29.25
N GLY A 516 5.21 16.54 28.49
CA GLY A 516 4.76 15.18 28.77
C GLY A 516 3.23 15.04 28.67
N PHE A 517 2.60 14.40 29.66
CA PHE A 517 1.14 14.24 29.70
C PHE A 517 0.36 15.57 29.81
N ASN A 518 1.02 16.71 30.02
CA ASN A 518 0.38 18.03 30.01
C ASN A 518 0.35 18.67 28.60
N GLY A 519 0.79 17.94 27.57
CA GLY A 519 0.97 18.42 26.21
C GLY A 519 -0.16 18.03 25.27
N VAL A 520 -0.70 19.00 24.53
CA VAL A 520 -1.74 18.76 23.51
C VAL A 520 -1.25 17.90 22.35
N HIS A 521 0.06 17.75 22.16
CA HIS A 521 0.68 16.82 21.21
C HIS A 521 1.71 15.90 21.89
N GLY A 522 2.03 14.76 21.27
CA GLY A 522 2.93 13.77 21.84
C GLY A 522 4.33 14.33 22.17
N SER A 523 5.04 13.73 23.13
CA SER A 523 6.39 14.18 23.45
C SER A 523 7.34 13.97 22.27
N PRO A 524 8.39 14.80 22.08
CA PRO A 524 9.26 14.72 20.90
C PRO A 524 9.82 13.33 20.62
N ALA A 525 10.00 13.02 19.35
CA ALA A 525 10.69 11.81 18.90
C ALA A 525 12.18 11.86 19.28
N THR A 526 12.78 10.72 19.60
CA THR A 526 14.24 10.55 19.69
C THR A 526 14.82 9.80 18.49
N GLY A 527 13.95 9.22 17.67
CA GLY A 527 14.23 8.54 16.42
C GLY A 527 12.93 8.02 15.80
N PHE A 528 13.04 7.21 14.76
CA PHE A 528 11.92 6.65 14.01
C PHE A 528 12.15 5.17 13.76
N ARG A 529 11.09 4.43 13.40
CA ARG A 529 11.19 3.06 12.89
C ARG A 529 10.47 2.95 11.57
N VAL A 530 11.24 2.60 10.53
CA VAL A 530 10.74 2.32 9.18
C VAL A 530 10.40 0.84 9.12
N PHE A 531 9.13 0.54 8.91
CA PHE A 531 8.62 -0.80 8.65
C PHE A 531 8.51 -1.05 7.16
N ALA A 532 8.78 -2.28 6.74
CA ALA A 532 8.69 -2.73 5.35
C ALA A 532 7.79 -3.96 5.20
N SER A 533 7.26 -4.20 4.00
CA SER A 533 6.30 -5.26 3.69
C SER A 533 6.31 -5.59 2.19
N VAL A 534 5.87 -6.81 1.84
CA VAL A 534 5.63 -7.28 0.46
C VAL A 534 4.13 -7.43 0.11
N ASP A 535 3.23 -7.41 1.10
CA ASP A 535 1.78 -7.50 0.90
C ASP A 535 1.03 -6.18 1.18
N GLY A 536 1.69 -5.22 1.83
CA GLY A 536 1.13 -3.92 2.22
C GLY A 536 0.34 -3.92 3.54
N TYR A 537 0.16 -5.07 4.19
CA TYR A 537 -0.70 -5.23 5.36
C TYR A 537 0.03 -5.87 6.55
N GLY A 538 0.82 -6.93 6.31
CA GLY A 538 1.76 -7.49 7.25
C GLY A 538 3.12 -6.82 7.13
N PHE A 539 3.58 -6.19 8.22
CA PHE A 539 4.86 -5.47 8.26
C PHE A 539 5.92 -6.19 9.09
N ASP A 540 7.18 -5.94 8.74
CA ASP A 540 8.38 -6.52 9.33
C ASP A 540 8.70 -6.00 10.74
N GLY A 541 9.86 -6.38 11.29
CA GLY A 541 10.32 -5.92 12.59
C GLY A 541 10.71 -4.43 12.66
N GLY A 542 10.88 -3.80 11.50
CA GLY A 542 11.19 -2.39 11.32
C GLY A 542 12.61 -1.98 11.69
N THR A 543 13.28 -1.30 10.76
CA THR A 543 14.62 -0.72 10.97
C THR A 543 14.52 0.56 11.79
N TYR A 544 15.32 0.66 12.86
CA TYR A 544 15.40 1.87 13.69
C TYR A 544 16.36 2.91 13.10
N VAL A 545 15.89 4.15 13.02
CA VAL A 545 16.62 5.32 12.52
C VAL A 545 16.76 6.33 13.67
N PRO A 546 17.98 6.56 14.21
CA PRO A 546 18.16 7.46 15.34
C PRO A 546 18.05 8.94 14.92
N GLY A 547 17.66 9.79 15.88
CA GLY A 547 17.59 11.25 15.74
C GLY A 547 16.17 11.76 15.50
N GLY A 548 15.64 12.54 16.43
CA GLY A 548 14.29 13.13 16.33
C GLY A 548 14.15 14.23 15.26
N ALA A 549 15.26 14.70 14.71
CA ALA A 549 15.32 15.65 13.59
C ALA A 549 15.74 14.98 12.26
N THR A 550 15.84 13.65 12.22
CA THR A 550 16.10 12.89 10.99
C THR A 550 14.82 12.83 10.17
N ASP A 551 14.91 13.20 8.89
CA ASP A 551 13.81 13.40 7.95
C ASP A 551 13.85 12.44 6.74
N GLN A 552 14.94 11.69 6.58
CA GLN A 552 15.14 10.75 5.47
C GLN A 552 16.04 9.57 5.86
N VAL A 553 15.87 8.43 5.17
CA VAL A 553 16.83 7.32 5.19
C VAL A 553 16.87 6.62 3.84
N THR A 554 18.05 6.17 3.42
CA THR A 554 18.21 5.21 2.32
C THR A 554 18.51 3.84 2.90
N LEU A 555 17.66 2.87 2.60
CA LEU A 555 17.80 1.45 2.94
C LEU A 555 18.19 0.67 1.68
N SER A 556 18.82 -0.50 1.83
CA SER A 556 19.32 -1.29 0.71
C SER A 556 19.21 -2.80 0.93
N GLY A 557 19.35 -3.56 -0.16
CA GLY A 557 19.26 -5.02 -0.16
C GLY A 557 17.87 -5.56 -0.49
N TYR A 558 16.97 -4.73 -1.03
CA TYR A 558 15.64 -5.15 -1.53
C TYR A 558 15.74 -5.85 -2.88
N ASP A 559 14.75 -6.66 -3.21
CA ASP A 559 14.61 -7.31 -4.51
C ASP A 559 14.08 -6.32 -5.56
N ALA A 560 14.86 -6.06 -6.61
CA ALA A 560 14.53 -5.08 -7.64
C ALA A 560 13.29 -5.46 -8.47
N ASP A 561 12.92 -6.74 -8.52
CA ASP A 561 11.88 -7.26 -9.41
C ASP A 561 10.48 -7.34 -8.75
N ARG A 562 10.32 -6.93 -7.47
CA ARG A 562 9.02 -6.93 -6.76
C ARG A 562 8.67 -5.62 -6.04
N PRO A 563 7.38 -5.26 -5.95
CA PRO A 563 6.92 -4.17 -5.08
C PRO A 563 7.29 -4.34 -3.61
N TYR A 564 7.59 -3.23 -2.95
CA TYR A 564 7.66 -3.13 -1.49
C TYR A 564 6.79 -1.99 -0.97
N TYR A 565 6.31 -2.14 0.26
CA TYR A 565 5.41 -1.24 0.97
C TYR A 565 6.02 -0.82 2.30
N PHE A 566 5.89 0.46 2.65
CA PHE A 566 6.57 1.07 3.78
C PHE A 566 5.66 1.97 4.59
N LYS A 567 5.83 1.94 5.92
CA LYS A 567 5.25 2.90 6.85
C LYS A 567 6.26 3.25 7.94
N ILE A 568 6.09 4.38 8.60
CA ILE A 568 7.03 4.86 9.62
C ILE A 568 6.30 5.29 10.90
N VAL A 569 6.91 4.98 12.05
CA VAL A 569 6.50 5.50 13.36
C VAL A 569 7.64 6.34 13.96
N ALA A 570 7.30 7.32 14.77
CA ALA A 570 8.24 7.98 15.66
C ALA A 570 8.38 7.18 16.97
N GLU A 571 9.58 7.13 17.55
CA GLU A 571 9.86 6.45 18.81
C GLU A 571 10.51 7.40 19.84
N ASN A 572 10.12 7.27 21.11
CA ASN A 572 10.83 7.86 22.25
C ASN A 572 10.70 6.95 23.49
N THR A 573 11.18 7.38 24.66
CA THR A 573 11.08 6.61 25.91
C THR A 573 9.66 6.49 26.46
N GLY A 574 8.71 7.29 25.96
CA GLY A 574 7.28 7.19 26.23
C GLY A 574 6.58 6.10 25.43
N GLY A 575 7.10 5.76 24.24
CA GLY A 575 6.64 4.65 23.40
C GLY A 575 6.77 4.95 21.90
N ARG A 576 5.93 4.28 21.09
CA ARG A 576 5.78 4.51 19.65
C ARG A 576 4.61 5.44 19.34
N SER A 577 4.71 6.24 18.28
CA SER A 577 3.56 6.94 17.71
C SER A 577 2.56 5.97 17.08
N MET A 578 1.39 6.48 16.67
CA MET A 578 0.57 5.85 15.62
C MET A 578 1.36 5.77 14.29
N ASP A 579 0.90 4.92 13.38
CA ASP A 579 1.53 4.74 12.06
C ASP A 579 1.30 5.95 11.12
N SER A 580 2.24 6.17 10.20
CA SER A 580 2.01 6.97 8.99
C SER A 580 1.02 6.28 8.03
N GLU A 581 0.73 6.92 6.89
CA GLU A 581 0.23 6.18 5.73
C GLU A 581 1.26 5.16 5.21
N VAL A 582 0.78 4.22 4.38
CA VAL A 582 1.60 3.26 3.64
C VAL A 582 1.91 3.80 2.26
N LEU A 583 3.19 3.99 1.96
CA LEU A 583 3.70 4.30 0.63
C LEU A 583 4.49 3.11 0.05
N THR A 584 4.75 3.14 -1.26
CA THR A 584 5.24 2.00 -2.04
C THR A 584 6.27 2.36 -3.11
N VAL A 585 7.06 1.38 -3.54
CA VAL A 585 8.12 1.52 -4.55
C VAL A 585 8.41 0.17 -5.23
N LEU A 586 8.81 0.19 -6.51
CA LEU A 586 9.57 -0.91 -7.11
C LEU A 586 11.06 -0.51 -7.05
N PRO A 587 11.93 -1.19 -6.29
CA PRO A 587 13.29 -0.73 -6.03
C PRO A 587 14.25 -1.08 -7.19
N ALA A 588 13.89 -0.68 -8.41
CA ALA A 588 14.62 -0.94 -9.65
C ALA A 588 15.43 0.27 -10.15
N GLY A 589 15.53 1.34 -9.35
CA GLY A 589 16.00 2.65 -9.79
C GLY A 589 14.87 3.55 -10.33
N PRO A 590 15.18 4.59 -11.12
CA PRO A 590 14.26 5.68 -11.42
C PRO A 590 12.90 5.23 -11.99
N ALA A 591 11.83 5.62 -11.29
CA ALA A 591 10.47 5.33 -11.71
C ALA A 591 9.98 6.14 -12.91
N GLN A 592 9.19 5.50 -13.76
CA GLN A 592 8.41 6.14 -14.82
C GLN A 592 7.03 6.59 -14.33
N LEU A 593 6.52 5.95 -13.28
CA LEU A 593 5.21 6.21 -12.69
C LEU A 593 5.33 6.66 -11.22
N LEU A 594 4.63 7.73 -10.88
CA LEU A 594 4.36 8.14 -9.50
C LEU A 594 2.93 7.77 -9.10
N ILE A 595 2.76 7.13 -7.96
CA ILE A 595 1.46 7.03 -7.26
C ILE A 595 1.42 8.14 -6.21
N VAL A 596 0.48 9.07 -6.33
CA VAL A 596 0.21 10.11 -5.32
C VAL A 596 -0.95 9.66 -4.45
N SER A 597 -0.67 9.50 -3.16
CA SER A 597 -1.66 9.33 -2.10
C SER A 597 -2.18 10.73 -1.74
N GLY A 598 -3.42 11.03 -2.08
CA GLY A 598 -4.07 12.33 -1.82
C GLY A 598 -5.45 12.18 -1.21
N PHE A 599 -5.64 11.13 -0.41
CA PHE A 599 -6.87 10.90 0.34
C PHE A 599 -6.57 11.03 1.84
N ASP A 600 -6.92 12.17 2.40
CA ASP A 600 -6.70 12.55 3.79
C ASP A 600 -7.97 12.46 4.63
N ARG A 601 -9.13 12.69 4.00
CA ARG A 601 -10.43 12.88 4.65
C ARG A 601 -10.80 11.71 5.55
N ILE A 602 -10.84 12.00 6.84
CA ILE A 602 -11.23 11.06 7.89
C ILE A 602 -12.17 11.77 8.86
N ASP A 603 -13.40 12.00 8.40
CA ASP A 603 -14.49 12.65 9.14
C ASP A 603 -15.70 11.72 9.31
N ARG A 604 -16.64 12.11 10.20
CA ARG A 604 -17.83 11.32 10.55
C ARG A 604 -18.72 10.88 9.37
N ALA A 605 -18.69 11.55 8.22
CA ALA A 605 -19.46 11.19 7.02
C ALA A 605 -18.89 9.94 6.31
N GLN A 606 -17.61 9.64 6.55
CA GLN A 606 -16.92 8.45 6.04
C GLN A 606 -17.22 7.18 6.88
N ASN A 607 -17.95 7.30 7.99
CA ASN A 607 -18.27 6.18 8.85
C ASN A 607 -19.10 5.10 8.14
N PHE A 608 -18.91 3.86 8.57
CA PHE A 608 -19.79 2.75 8.22
C PHE A 608 -21.18 2.99 8.83
N GLN A 609 -22.24 2.86 8.03
CA GLN A 609 -23.62 3.05 8.50
C GLN A 609 -24.32 1.71 8.72
N GLN A 610 -24.40 1.31 9.98
CA GLN A 610 -25.05 0.08 10.42
C GLN A 610 -26.56 0.31 10.55
N SER A 611 -27.38 -0.49 9.87
CA SER A 611 -28.84 -0.49 10.12
C SER A 611 -29.12 -0.89 11.56
N TYR A 612 -29.83 -0.04 12.31
CA TYR A 612 -30.18 -0.35 13.69
C TYR A 612 -31.39 -1.29 13.73
N ALA A 613 -31.32 -2.34 14.56
CA ALA A 613 -32.22 -3.50 14.46
C ALA A 613 -33.70 -3.22 14.84
N PHE A 614 -34.00 -2.08 15.46
CA PHE A 614 -35.31 -1.82 16.07
C PHE A 614 -35.98 -0.53 15.61
N GLY A 615 -37.32 -0.58 15.58
CA GLY A 615 -38.19 0.30 14.79
C GLY A 615 -37.97 1.81 15.00
N GLY A 616 -38.01 2.55 13.90
CA GLY A 616 -37.80 4.00 13.85
C GLY A 616 -36.32 4.44 13.89
N GLY A 617 -35.41 3.60 14.40
CA GLY A 617 -34.02 3.97 14.68
C GLY A 617 -33.05 4.07 13.49
N GLY A 618 -33.51 4.02 12.24
CA GLY A 618 -32.71 4.32 11.04
C GLY A 618 -31.35 3.59 10.96
N VAL A 619 -30.28 4.36 10.74
CA VAL A 619 -28.88 3.91 10.73
C VAL A 619 -28.09 4.55 11.87
N THR A 620 -27.14 3.80 12.44
CA THR A 620 -26.13 4.31 13.37
C THR A 620 -24.78 4.32 12.67
N ASP A 621 -24.04 5.41 12.83
CA ASP A 621 -22.67 5.53 12.34
C ASP A 621 -21.72 4.74 13.26
N ARG A 622 -20.72 4.08 12.70
CA ARG A 622 -19.68 3.32 13.41
C ARG A 622 -18.29 3.84 13.08
N VAL A 623 -17.51 4.14 14.11
CA VAL A 623 -16.23 4.87 13.98
C VAL A 623 -15.05 3.88 13.90
N TRP A 624 -15.16 2.92 12.98
CA TRP A 624 -14.14 1.91 12.77
C TRP A 624 -13.05 2.44 11.83
N SER A 625 -11.85 2.71 12.37
CA SER A 625 -10.72 3.31 11.65
C SER A 625 -10.45 2.67 10.27
N ARG A 626 -10.41 1.34 10.20
CA ARG A 626 -10.16 0.58 8.96
C ARG A 626 -11.31 0.58 7.93
N PHE A 627 -12.43 1.23 8.21
CA PHE A 627 -13.62 1.33 7.34
C PHE A 627 -13.96 2.77 6.95
N GLY A 628 -13.26 3.76 7.51
CA GLY A 628 -13.03 5.04 6.86
C GLY A 628 -11.73 4.97 6.06
N ASN A 629 -10.91 6.03 6.12
CA ASN A 629 -9.59 6.05 5.52
C ASN A 629 -8.59 5.18 6.33
N SER A 630 -8.22 4.02 5.78
CA SER A 630 -7.23 3.07 6.33
C SER A 630 -5.78 3.38 5.93
N ARG A 631 -5.56 4.38 5.06
CA ARG A 631 -4.24 4.93 4.68
C ARG A 631 -3.27 3.91 4.04
N ASP A 632 -3.82 2.89 3.38
CA ASP A 632 -3.06 1.82 2.73
C ASP A 632 -3.46 1.58 1.25
N TYR A 633 -4.07 2.58 0.59
CA TYR A 633 -4.59 2.44 -0.77
C TYR A 633 -3.52 2.39 -1.88
N SER A 634 -2.30 2.87 -1.60
CA SER A 634 -1.15 2.69 -2.50
C SER A 634 -0.88 1.20 -2.80
N VAL A 635 -1.23 0.30 -1.87
CA VAL A 635 -1.16 -1.16 -2.01
C VAL A 635 -2.04 -1.66 -3.13
N GLN A 636 -3.30 -1.24 -3.18
CA GLN A 636 -4.25 -1.68 -4.21
C GLN A 636 -3.90 -1.13 -5.59
N VAL A 637 -3.34 0.08 -5.67
CA VAL A 637 -2.85 0.67 -6.93
C VAL A 637 -1.61 -0.04 -7.45
N HIS A 638 -0.56 -0.18 -6.64
CA HIS A 638 0.68 -0.79 -7.11
C HIS A 638 0.52 -2.28 -7.39
N THR A 639 -0.30 -3.00 -6.61
CA THR A 639 -0.69 -4.38 -6.95
C THR A 639 -1.34 -4.45 -8.32
N ALA A 640 -2.27 -3.55 -8.66
CA ALA A 640 -2.90 -3.53 -9.97
C ALA A 640 -1.95 -3.11 -11.11
N VAL A 641 -0.95 -2.26 -10.83
CA VAL A 641 0.12 -1.92 -11.80
C VAL A 641 1.04 -3.13 -12.03
N ALA A 642 1.44 -3.84 -10.99
CA ALA A 642 2.31 -5.02 -11.07
C ALA A 642 1.60 -6.21 -11.74
N ASP A 643 0.32 -6.43 -11.44
CA ASP A 643 -0.52 -7.46 -12.10
C ASP A 643 -0.75 -7.17 -13.60
N ALA A 644 -0.76 -5.89 -13.98
CA ALA A 644 -0.97 -5.44 -15.36
C ALA A 644 0.34 -5.45 -16.17
N ARG A 645 1.38 -4.75 -15.68
CA ARG A 645 2.67 -4.58 -16.35
C ARG A 645 3.82 -4.84 -15.35
N PRO A 646 4.18 -6.12 -15.11
CA PRO A 646 5.31 -6.50 -14.26
C PRO A 646 6.61 -5.76 -14.64
N GLY A 647 7.42 -5.40 -13.64
CA GLY A 647 8.69 -4.68 -13.83
C GLY A 647 8.56 -3.20 -14.23
N MET A 648 7.34 -2.63 -14.27
CA MET A 648 7.16 -1.19 -14.47
C MET A 648 7.64 -0.42 -13.23
N THR A 649 8.54 0.56 -13.42
CA THR A 649 9.20 1.24 -12.29
C THR A 649 8.30 2.31 -11.65
N VAL A 650 8.03 2.14 -10.34
CA VAL A 650 7.06 2.91 -9.55
C VAL A 650 7.72 3.55 -8.33
N HIS A 651 7.43 4.84 -8.11
CA HIS A 651 7.61 5.54 -6.83
C HIS A 651 6.23 5.91 -6.25
N SER A 652 6.21 6.39 -5.01
CA SER A 652 5.03 7.06 -4.48
C SER A 652 5.35 8.24 -3.56
N ALA A 653 4.35 9.08 -3.36
CA ALA A 653 4.41 10.28 -2.53
C ALA A 653 3.05 10.58 -1.90
N SER A 654 3.06 11.33 -0.80
CA SER A 654 1.86 12.04 -0.34
C SER A 654 1.59 13.25 -1.24
N ASN A 655 0.36 13.73 -1.25
CA ASN A 655 -0.06 14.97 -1.88
C ASN A 655 0.70 16.19 -1.34
N GLU A 656 0.94 16.30 -0.02
CA GLU A 656 1.66 17.46 0.53
C GLU A 656 3.15 17.46 0.14
N ALA A 657 3.73 16.30 -0.18
CA ALA A 657 5.06 16.19 -0.76
C ALA A 657 5.12 16.72 -2.21
N VAL A 658 4.01 16.67 -2.94
CA VAL A 658 3.86 17.33 -4.24
C VAL A 658 3.59 18.83 -4.02
N GLU A 659 2.62 19.22 -3.19
CA GLU A 659 2.29 20.63 -2.93
C GLU A 659 3.51 21.44 -2.47
N SER A 660 4.31 20.91 -1.54
CA SER A 660 5.54 21.54 -1.04
C SER A 660 6.68 21.61 -2.07
N GLY A 661 6.55 20.95 -3.23
CA GLY A 661 7.59 20.88 -4.27
C GLY A 661 8.72 19.89 -3.94
N GLN A 662 8.61 19.11 -2.87
CA GLN A 662 9.57 18.05 -2.50
C GLN A 662 9.60 16.92 -3.54
N VAL A 663 8.46 16.65 -4.20
CA VAL A 663 8.31 15.68 -5.28
C VAL A 663 7.87 16.41 -6.56
N ASN A 664 8.83 16.64 -7.47
CA ASN A 664 8.55 17.25 -8.76
C ASN A 664 7.88 16.25 -9.71
N LEU A 665 6.65 16.54 -10.13
CA LEU A 665 5.90 15.71 -11.11
C LEU A 665 6.62 15.56 -12.44
N GLN A 666 7.41 16.56 -12.88
CA GLN A 666 8.15 16.54 -14.14
C GLN A 666 9.29 15.49 -14.17
N ASN A 667 9.61 14.85 -13.03
CA ASN A 667 10.56 13.75 -12.98
C ASN A 667 9.94 12.41 -13.45
N TYR A 668 8.62 12.38 -13.67
CA TYR A 668 7.85 11.18 -14.01
C TYR A 668 7.19 11.33 -15.37
N ARG A 669 6.84 10.21 -15.99
CA ARG A 669 6.12 10.14 -17.26
C ARG A 669 4.62 9.98 -17.05
N SER A 670 4.23 9.29 -15.97
CA SER A 670 2.83 9.08 -15.59
C SER A 670 2.63 9.35 -14.11
N VAL A 671 1.45 9.88 -13.77
CA VAL A 671 0.99 10.07 -12.39
C VAL A 671 -0.37 9.40 -12.24
N ILE A 672 -0.52 8.56 -11.22
CA ILE A 672 -1.82 8.10 -10.72
C ILE A 672 -2.08 8.85 -9.42
N TRP A 673 -3.15 9.64 -9.37
CA TRP A 673 -3.53 10.43 -8.21
C TRP A 673 -4.81 9.85 -7.58
N VAL A 674 -4.68 9.35 -6.36
CA VAL A 674 -5.77 8.73 -5.60
C VAL A 674 -6.35 9.75 -4.63
N LEU A 675 -7.63 10.08 -4.81
CA LEU A 675 -8.36 11.05 -3.98
C LEU A 675 -9.39 10.40 -3.05
N GLY A 676 -9.64 9.10 -3.18
CA GLY A 676 -10.66 8.42 -2.37
C GLY A 676 -11.98 9.19 -2.34
N ASN A 677 -12.46 9.51 -1.13
CA ASN A 677 -13.63 10.37 -0.92
C ASN A 677 -13.26 11.83 -0.54
N GLU A 678 -12.18 12.43 -1.06
CA GLU A 678 -11.93 13.88 -0.94
C GLU A 678 -13.11 14.74 -1.43
N SER A 679 -13.24 15.97 -0.94
CA SER A 679 -14.39 16.84 -1.25
C SER A 679 -14.05 18.32 -0.99
N VAL A 680 -14.84 19.02 -0.16
CA VAL A 680 -14.77 20.46 0.12
C VAL A 680 -14.14 20.80 1.46
N ALA A 681 -14.09 19.83 2.39
CA ALA A 681 -13.66 20.01 3.78
C ALA A 681 -12.18 19.65 3.96
N ASN A 682 -11.81 18.45 3.51
CA ASN A 682 -10.51 18.17 2.90
C ASN A 682 -10.71 18.33 1.38
N LYS A 683 -9.72 18.86 0.66
CA LYS A 683 -9.87 19.33 -0.73
C LYS A 683 -9.31 18.35 -1.75
N THR A 684 -10.00 18.22 -2.89
CA THR A 684 -9.60 17.31 -3.97
C THR A 684 -8.33 17.74 -4.70
N PHE A 685 -8.13 19.04 -4.93
CA PHE A 685 -6.84 19.61 -5.34
C PHE A 685 -6.70 21.05 -4.82
N SER A 686 -5.63 21.32 -4.07
CA SER A 686 -5.12 22.66 -3.75
C SER A 686 -4.82 23.47 -5.02
N ALA A 687 -4.91 24.79 -4.94
CA ALA A 687 -4.54 25.69 -6.04
C ALA A 687 -3.06 25.52 -6.47
N THR A 688 -2.19 25.12 -5.54
CA THR A 688 -0.79 24.78 -5.81
C THR A 688 -0.71 23.53 -6.69
N GLU A 689 -1.42 22.46 -6.30
CA GLU A 689 -1.43 21.18 -7.01
C GLU A 689 -2.11 21.30 -8.37
N GLN A 690 -3.25 22.02 -8.46
CA GLN A 690 -3.89 22.36 -9.74
C GLN A 690 -2.88 23.01 -10.70
N THR A 691 -2.02 23.91 -10.20
CA THR A 691 -0.97 24.57 -11.00
C THR A 691 0.12 23.58 -11.41
N GLN A 692 0.64 22.76 -10.49
CA GLN A 692 1.69 21.78 -10.80
C GLN A 692 1.21 20.71 -11.78
N VAL A 693 -0.01 20.17 -11.59
CA VAL A 693 -0.64 19.18 -12.47
C VAL A 693 -0.96 19.78 -13.83
N THR A 694 -1.36 21.06 -13.90
CA THR A 694 -1.49 21.79 -15.18
C THR A 694 -0.17 21.80 -15.94
N ASN A 695 0.93 22.17 -15.28
CA ASN A 695 2.25 22.23 -15.89
C ASN A 695 2.78 20.84 -16.28
N PHE A 696 2.46 19.80 -15.52
CA PHE A 696 2.80 18.40 -15.83
C PHE A 696 2.08 17.92 -17.09
N VAL A 697 0.75 18.05 -17.14
CA VAL A 697 -0.04 17.63 -18.32
C VAL A 697 0.32 18.44 -19.56
N GLN A 698 0.61 19.74 -19.43
CA GLN A 698 1.05 20.57 -20.56
C GLN A 698 2.44 20.19 -21.11
N ALA A 699 3.31 19.59 -20.29
CA ALA A 699 4.64 19.14 -20.68
C ALA A 699 4.68 17.70 -21.24
N GLY A 700 3.52 17.08 -21.50
CA GLY A 700 3.40 15.71 -22.00
C GLY A 700 3.15 14.66 -20.91
N GLY A 701 3.03 15.07 -19.65
CA GLY A 701 2.77 14.17 -18.52
C GLY A 701 1.40 13.50 -18.57
N ASN A 702 1.38 12.17 -18.48
CA ASN A 702 0.14 11.38 -18.51
C ASN A 702 -0.47 11.24 -17.10
N LEU A 703 -1.78 11.49 -16.94
CA LEU A 703 -2.43 11.61 -15.63
C LEU A 703 -3.70 10.75 -15.51
N PHE A 704 -3.77 9.89 -14.49
CA PHE A 704 -5.00 9.23 -14.06
C PHE A 704 -5.42 9.77 -12.70
N VAL A 705 -6.62 10.33 -12.58
CA VAL A 705 -7.22 10.76 -11.31
C VAL A 705 -8.43 9.88 -11.00
N SER A 706 -8.54 9.37 -9.78
CA SER A 706 -9.71 8.62 -9.32
C SER A 706 -10.15 8.98 -7.90
N GLY A 707 -11.46 9.19 -7.72
CA GLY A 707 -12.07 9.55 -6.44
C GLY A 707 -13.54 9.97 -6.61
N SER A 708 -14.27 10.07 -5.50
CA SER A 708 -15.61 10.67 -5.47
C SER A 708 -15.53 12.19 -5.32
N GLU A 709 -16.65 12.90 -5.50
CA GLU A 709 -16.79 14.37 -5.30
C GLU A 709 -15.74 15.31 -5.98
N ILE A 710 -14.87 14.80 -6.89
CA ILE A 710 -13.85 15.57 -7.64
C ILE A 710 -14.45 16.74 -8.40
N ALA A 711 -15.51 16.48 -9.17
CA ALA A 711 -16.20 17.49 -9.96
C ALA A 711 -17.19 18.28 -9.08
N TYR A 712 -17.71 17.71 -8.01
CA TYR A 712 -18.47 18.45 -7.00
C TYR A 712 -17.64 19.58 -6.37
N ASP A 713 -16.44 19.30 -5.85
CA ASP A 713 -15.52 20.30 -5.28
C ASP A 713 -15.03 21.28 -6.34
N LEU A 714 -14.35 20.77 -7.38
CA LEU A 714 -13.66 21.62 -8.34
C LEU A 714 -14.64 22.41 -9.22
N ASP A 715 -15.66 21.76 -9.79
CA ASP A 715 -16.61 22.40 -10.70
C ASP A 715 -17.82 22.96 -9.95
N SER A 716 -18.58 22.16 -9.20
CA SER A 716 -19.86 22.60 -8.61
C SER A 716 -19.65 23.73 -7.60
N GLN A 717 -18.76 23.53 -6.61
CA GLN A 717 -18.35 24.56 -5.65
C GLN A 717 -17.33 25.57 -6.22
N ASN A 718 -16.88 25.39 -7.46
CA ASN A 718 -15.98 26.29 -8.18
C ASN A 718 -14.58 26.45 -7.52
N ASN A 719 -14.10 25.47 -6.75
CA ASN A 719 -12.75 25.49 -6.18
C ASN A 719 -11.64 25.21 -7.21
N GLY A 720 -12.00 24.74 -8.41
CA GLY A 720 -11.07 24.42 -9.50
C GLY A 720 -11.71 24.32 -10.89
N ARG A 721 -12.81 25.04 -11.14
CA ARG A 721 -13.67 24.85 -12.33
C ARG A 721 -12.91 24.92 -13.65
N SER A 722 -11.99 25.88 -13.79
CA SER A 722 -11.15 26.01 -14.99
C SER A 722 -10.15 24.87 -15.16
N PHE A 723 -9.65 24.31 -14.06
CA PHE A 723 -8.70 23.19 -14.05
C PHE A 723 -9.40 21.89 -14.44
N VAL A 724 -10.48 21.50 -13.75
CA VAL A 724 -11.20 20.25 -14.05
C VAL A 724 -11.77 20.24 -15.48
N ARG A 725 -12.32 21.37 -15.95
CA ARG A 725 -12.91 21.44 -17.31
C ARG A 725 -11.89 21.46 -18.44
N ASN A 726 -10.74 22.12 -18.27
CA ASN A 726 -9.77 22.33 -19.36
C ASN A 726 -8.55 21.42 -19.29
N VAL A 727 -8.03 21.16 -18.08
CA VAL A 727 -6.87 20.27 -17.88
C VAL A 727 -7.35 18.83 -17.81
N LEU A 728 -8.22 18.52 -16.85
CA LEU A 728 -8.72 17.15 -16.64
C LEU A 728 -9.75 16.71 -17.71
N GLY A 729 -10.44 17.65 -18.34
CA GLY A 729 -11.39 17.38 -19.43
C GLY A 729 -12.75 16.84 -18.96
N ALA A 730 -13.14 17.15 -17.71
CA ALA A 730 -14.40 16.73 -17.12
C ALA A 730 -15.23 17.93 -16.63
N THR A 731 -16.56 17.80 -16.70
CA THR A 731 -17.54 18.76 -16.19
C THR A 731 -18.52 18.03 -15.28
N TYR A 732 -18.90 18.67 -14.17
CA TYR A 732 -19.87 18.13 -13.20
C TYR A 732 -21.29 18.05 -13.79
N VAL A 733 -22.00 16.95 -13.52
CA VAL A 733 -23.42 16.77 -13.85
C VAL A 733 -24.26 16.55 -12.59
N ALA A 734 -23.86 15.65 -11.70
CA ALA A 734 -24.55 15.39 -10.44
C ALA A 734 -23.64 14.72 -9.40
N ASP A 735 -23.79 15.13 -8.13
CA ASP A 735 -23.03 14.64 -6.96
C ASP A 735 -23.09 13.12 -6.75
N ASN A 736 -24.17 12.46 -7.19
CA ASN A 736 -24.40 11.07 -6.82
C ASN A 736 -25.10 10.28 -7.93
N ALA A 737 -24.40 9.26 -8.45
CA ALA A 737 -24.94 8.31 -9.42
C ALA A 737 -26.06 7.41 -8.87
N ALA A 738 -26.26 7.35 -7.55
CA ALA A 738 -27.22 6.48 -6.85
C ALA A 738 -27.08 4.98 -7.18
N THR A 739 -25.85 4.53 -7.50
CA THR A 739 -25.51 3.13 -7.80
C THR A 739 -24.02 2.87 -7.50
N ASN A 740 -23.68 1.61 -7.21
CA ASN A 740 -22.29 1.16 -7.02
C ASN A 740 -21.79 0.29 -8.20
N THR A 741 -22.39 0.44 -9.39
CA THR A 741 -22.10 -0.37 -10.59
C THR A 741 -21.90 0.52 -11.82
N PHE A 742 -20.94 0.17 -12.70
CA PHE A 742 -20.75 0.81 -14.00
C PHE A 742 -20.28 -0.17 -15.09
N ASN A 743 -20.47 0.22 -16.35
CA ASN A 743 -20.05 -0.48 -17.56
C ASN A 743 -19.06 0.37 -18.37
N SER A 744 -18.29 -0.27 -19.25
CA SER A 744 -17.55 0.46 -20.29
C SER A 744 -18.48 1.11 -21.34
N VAL A 745 -17.94 2.10 -22.05
CA VAL A 745 -18.57 2.77 -23.19
C VAL A 745 -17.81 2.38 -24.47
N ALA A 746 -18.55 2.09 -25.55
CA ALA A 746 -17.95 1.72 -26.84
C ALA A 746 -17.14 2.90 -27.43
N GLY A 747 -15.92 2.61 -27.88
CA GLY A 747 -14.97 3.63 -28.36
C GLY A 747 -14.11 4.28 -27.27
N GLY A 748 -14.41 4.06 -25.99
CA GLY A 748 -13.53 4.43 -24.88
C GLY A 748 -12.40 3.42 -24.66
N ILE A 749 -11.32 3.83 -23.97
CA ILE A 749 -10.15 2.99 -23.63
C ILE A 749 -10.52 1.71 -22.84
N PHE A 750 -11.65 1.73 -22.14
CA PHE A 750 -12.14 0.59 -21.37
C PHE A 750 -13.14 -0.28 -22.14
N ALA A 751 -13.39 -0.02 -23.43
CA ALA A 751 -14.39 -0.74 -24.23
C ALA A 751 -14.22 -2.27 -24.15
N GLY A 752 -15.32 -2.95 -23.85
CA GLY A 752 -15.35 -4.41 -23.67
C GLY A 752 -15.05 -4.88 -22.24
N LEU A 753 -14.78 -3.97 -21.29
CA LEU A 753 -14.67 -4.29 -19.86
C LEU A 753 -16.00 -4.11 -19.11
N GLY A 754 -16.11 -4.77 -17.96
CA GLY A 754 -17.27 -4.72 -17.06
C GLY A 754 -18.34 -5.79 -17.32
N PRO A 755 -19.46 -5.78 -16.58
CA PRO A 755 -19.81 -4.84 -15.51
C PRO A 755 -18.83 -4.88 -14.33
N TYR A 756 -18.57 -3.71 -13.73
CA TYR A 756 -17.75 -3.59 -12.53
C TYR A 756 -18.53 -2.97 -11.38
N THR A 757 -18.18 -3.38 -10.17
CA THR A 757 -18.75 -2.90 -8.90
C THR A 757 -17.68 -2.25 -8.02
N PHE A 758 -18.08 -1.23 -7.27
CA PHE A 758 -17.25 -0.53 -6.29
C PHE A 758 -17.85 -0.56 -4.88
N SER A 759 -17.06 -0.14 -3.88
CA SER A 759 -17.42 -0.34 -2.47
C SER A 759 -18.66 0.44 -2.07
N SER A 760 -19.65 -0.31 -1.59
CA SER A 760 -20.97 0.20 -1.17
C SER A 760 -21.07 0.41 0.34
N GLY A 761 -20.11 -0.12 1.10
CA GLY A 761 -20.18 -0.19 2.57
C GLY A 761 -21.40 -0.94 3.11
N SER A 762 -22.10 -1.74 2.30
CA SER A 762 -23.39 -2.36 2.66
C SER A 762 -23.31 -3.82 3.10
N GLN A 763 -22.18 -4.51 2.85
CA GLN A 763 -22.04 -5.94 3.10
C GLN A 763 -21.43 -6.22 4.49
N PHE A 764 -22.30 -6.50 5.45
CA PHE A 764 -21.95 -6.70 6.86
C PHE A 764 -21.07 -7.94 7.14
N SER A 765 -21.10 -8.96 6.27
CA SER A 765 -20.65 -10.33 6.58
C SER A 765 -19.44 -10.85 5.79
N GLY A 766 -18.81 -10.02 4.96
CA GLY A 766 -17.67 -10.44 4.13
C GLY A 766 -16.90 -9.24 3.61
N LEU A 767 -15.68 -9.04 4.13
CA LEU A 767 -14.86 -7.84 3.88
C LEU A 767 -13.73 -8.08 2.87
N LEU A 768 -13.85 -9.15 2.08
CA LEU A 768 -12.96 -9.39 0.95
C LEU A 768 -13.29 -8.36 -0.14
N ASP A 769 -12.31 -7.52 -0.50
CA ASP A 769 -12.45 -6.46 -1.51
C ASP A 769 -13.57 -5.42 -1.24
N GLN A 770 -13.85 -5.08 0.03
CA GLN A 770 -14.57 -3.84 0.40
C GLN A 770 -13.62 -2.90 1.16
N VAL A 771 -13.79 -1.58 0.95
CA VAL A 771 -13.09 -0.52 1.67
C VAL A 771 -14.12 0.38 2.36
N TYR A 772 -13.85 1.68 2.54
CA TYR A 772 -14.85 2.67 2.91
C TYR A 772 -16.00 2.75 1.89
N ARG A 773 -17.13 3.30 2.31
CA ARG A 773 -18.31 3.51 1.45
C ARG A 773 -18.07 4.67 0.49
N VAL A 774 -18.18 4.44 -0.82
CA VAL A 774 -18.27 5.53 -1.80
C VAL A 774 -19.71 6.08 -1.78
N ALA A 775 -19.90 7.21 -1.11
CA ALA A 775 -21.23 7.73 -0.80
C ALA A 775 -21.82 8.63 -1.92
N SER A 776 -21.02 9.53 -2.48
CA SER A 776 -21.37 10.45 -3.57
C SER A 776 -20.44 10.25 -4.79
N PRO A 777 -20.58 9.12 -5.51
CA PRO A 777 -19.87 8.89 -6.76
C PRO A 777 -20.35 9.88 -7.84
N ASP A 778 -19.41 10.69 -8.31
CA ASP A 778 -19.64 11.86 -9.15
C ASP A 778 -20.10 11.44 -10.55
N VAL A 779 -21.14 12.10 -11.07
CA VAL A 779 -21.62 11.94 -12.45
C VAL A 779 -21.02 13.03 -13.31
N LEU A 780 -20.29 12.61 -14.34
CA LEU A 780 -19.47 13.48 -15.18
C LEU A 780 -20.08 13.70 -16.57
N THR A 781 -19.49 14.64 -17.30
CA THR A 781 -19.50 14.68 -18.76
C THR A 781 -18.17 15.21 -19.29
N GLY A 782 -17.86 14.94 -20.56
CA GLY A 782 -16.60 15.36 -21.20
C GLY A 782 -16.58 16.84 -21.57
N SER A 783 -15.42 17.49 -21.42
CA SER A 783 -15.17 18.87 -21.86
C SER A 783 -13.76 19.04 -22.42
N SER A 784 -13.55 20.06 -23.27
CA SER A 784 -12.23 20.45 -23.80
C SER A 784 -11.40 19.28 -24.37
N GLY A 785 -12.04 18.44 -25.19
CA GLY A 785 -11.47 17.23 -25.78
C GLY A 785 -11.77 15.93 -25.02
N GLY A 786 -12.33 16.01 -23.82
CA GLY A 786 -12.75 14.85 -23.03
C GLY A 786 -13.98 14.13 -23.59
N SER A 787 -13.99 12.80 -23.46
CA SER A 787 -15.08 11.90 -23.88
C SER A 787 -15.38 10.84 -22.81
N SER A 788 -16.59 10.27 -22.84
CA SER A 788 -17.04 9.25 -21.89
C SER A 788 -16.42 7.87 -22.21
N THR A 789 -15.88 7.19 -21.21
CA THR A 789 -15.27 5.85 -21.34
C THR A 789 -15.90 4.80 -20.40
N MET A 790 -16.58 5.25 -19.34
CA MET A 790 -17.43 4.40 -18.48
C MET A 790 -18.74 5.10 -18.11
N GLN A 791 -19.81 4.33 -17.92
CA GLN A 791 -21.16 4.80 -17.59
C GLN A 791 -21.77 4.02 -16.42
N TYR A 792 -22.42 4.72 -15.48
CA TYR A 792 -23.10 4.09 -14.35
C TYR A 792 -24.30 3.25 -14.79
N VAL A 793 -24.56 2.16 -14.06
CA VAL A 793 -25.63 1.20 -14.35
C VAL A 793 -26.64 1.19 -13.21
N GLY A 794 -27.89 1.50 -13.54
CA GLY A 794 -28.92 1.79 -12.54
C GLY A 794 -28.72 3.17 -11.90
N GLY A 795 -29.45 3.43 -10.81
CA GLY A 795 -29.44 4.75 -10.15
C GLY A 795 -29.89 5.87 -11.11
N ALA A 796 -29.11 6.95 -11.15
CA ALA A 796 -29.27 8.07 -12.08
C ALA A 796 -28.58 7.84 -13.45
N GLY A 797 -27.70 6.84 -13.57
CA GLY A 797 -26.88 6.63 -14.76
C GLY A 797 -25.84 7.75 -14.98
N GLY A 798 -25.51 8.03 -16.24
CA GLY A 798 -24.52 9.05 -16.63
C GLY A 798 -23.07 8.55 -16.67
N THR A 799 -22.11 9.43 -16.93
CA THR A 799 -20.69 9.05 -17.09
C THR A 799 -20.03 8.84 -15.73
N ALA A 800 -19.36 7.69 -15.56
CA ALA A 800 -18.54 7.34 -14.40
C ALA A 800 -17.05 7.67 -14.59
N ALA A 801 -16.57 7.66 -15.83
CA ALA A 801 -15.20 8.06 -16.15
C ALA A 801 -15.09 8.71 -17.53
N THR A 802 -14.24 9.74 -17.63
CA THR A 802 -13.85 10.38 -18.89
C THR A 802 -12.38 10.10 -19.22
N GLN A 803 -12.07 10.13 -20.52
CA GLN A 803 -10.71 10.20 -21.05
C GLN A 803 -10.55 11.49 -21.83
N LYS A 804 -9.33 12.01 -21.96
CA LYS A 804 -8.98 13.13 -22.82
C LYS A 804 -7.62 12.84 -23.44
N THR A 805 -7.57 12.73 -24.77
CA THR A 805 -6.31 12.51 -25.48
C THR A 805 -5.49 13.80 -25.52
N GLY A 806 -4.18 13.66 -25.37
CA GLY A 806 -3.20 14.71 -25.53
C GLY A 806 -3.24 15.37 -26.91
N GLY A 807 -2.82 16.62 -26.96
CA GLY A 807 -2.79 17.42 -28.18
C GLY A 807 -1.80 18.57 -28.06
N GLY A 808 -1.10 18.88 -29.14
CA GLY A 808 -0.09 19.96 -29.16
C GLY A 808 1.08 19.76 -28.19
N GLY A 809 1.39 18.51 -27.83
CA GLY A 809 2.45 18.16 -26.86
C GLY A 809 1.97 17.99 -25.41
N SER A 810 0.69 18.26 -25.10
CA SER A 810 0.12 17.88 -23.80
C SER A 810 -0.15 16.37 -23.73
N GLY A 811 -0.08 15.78 -22.52
CA GLY A 811 -0.30 14.35 -22.26
C GLY A 811 -1.77 13.93 -22.20
N ASN A 812 -1.99 12.61 -22.16
CA ASN A 812 -3.28 11.94 -22.00
C ASN A 812 -3.78 12.03 -20.54
N VAL A 813 -5.08 12.27 -20.35
CA VAL A 813 -5.71 12.33 -19.02
C VAL A 813 -6.89 11.38 -18.92
N ILE A 814 -7.08 10.77 -17.75
CA ILE A 814 -8.26 9.98 -17.37
C ILE A 814 -8.79 10.53 -16.04
N VAL A 815 -10.11 10.69 -15.93
CA VAL A 815 -10.80 11.06 -14.69
C VAL A 815 -11.87 10.02 -14.39
N MET A 816 -11.88 9.49 -13.18
CA MET A 816 -12.90 8.55 -12.70
C MET A 816 -13.61 9.16 -11.48
N GLY A 817 -14.92 9.38 -11.59
CA GLY A 817 -15.77 9.94 -10.52
C GLY A 817 -16.11 8.95 -9.39
N THR A 818 -15.36 7.85 -9.32
CA THR A 818 -15.38 6.88 -8.25
C THR A 818 -13.94 6.41 -7.99
N PRO A 819 -13.55 6.08 -6.75
CA PRO A 819 -12.15 5.74 -6.43
C PRO A 819 -11.72 4.39 -7.01
N PHE A 820 -10.53 4.32 -7.59
CA PHE A 820 -10.00 3.09 -8.21
C PHE A 820 -9.75 1.98 -7.18
N GLU A 821 -9.25 2.33 -6.01
CA GLU A 821 -9.03 1.42 -4.89
C GLU A 821 -10.33 0.80 -4.35
N SER A 822 -11.46 1.50 -4.54
CA SER A 822 -12.77 1.02 -4.11
C SER A 822 -13.37 -0.06 -5.02
N LEU A 823 -12.74 -0.34 -6.16
CA LEU A 823 -13.18 -1.36 -7.11
C LEU A 823 -13.00 -2.77 -6.54
N THR A 824 -14.09 -3.53 -6.57
CA THR A 824 -14.13 -4.89 -6.02
C THR A 824 -13.43 -5.90 -6.93
N GLY A 825 -12.58 -6.77 -6.38
CA GLY A 825 -11.85 -7.82 -7.10
C GLY A 825 -10.48 -7.39 -7.63
N ARG A 826 -9.40 -8.05 -7.17
CA ARG A 826 -8.01 -7.86 -7.67
C ARG A 826 -7.91 -7.85 -9.19
N THR A 827 -8.49 -8.85 -9.86
CA THR A 827 -8.48 -8.98 -11.33
C THR A 827 -9.16 -7.81 -12.05
N ASN A 828 -10.23 -7.24 -11.48
CA ASN A 828 -10.94 -6.10 -12.09
C ASN A 828 -10.08 -4.84 -12.03
N ARG A 829 -9.39 -4.61 -10.90
CA ARG A 829 -8.41 -3.52 -10.74
C ARG A 829 -7.27 -3.67 -11.76
N ALA A 830 -6.68 -4.86 -11.89
CA ALA A 830 -5.62 -5.13 -12.86
C ALA A 830 -6.07 -4.92 -14.33
N GLN A 831 -7.25 -5.41 -14.72
CA GLN A 831 -7.79 -5.23 -16.08
C GLN A 831 -8.03 -3.76 -16.44
N LEU A 832 -8.51 -2.95 -15.50
CA LEU A 832 -8.71 -1.52 -15.70
C LEU A 832 -7.35 -0.80 -15.76
N MET A 833 -6.44 -1.10 -14.83
CA MET A 833 -5.09 -0.52 -14.81
C MET A 833 -4.30 -0.83 -16.09
N GLN A 834 -4.42 -2.03 -16.65
CA GLN A 834 -3.81 -2.36 -17.95
C GLN A 834 -4.25 -1.38 -19.06
N ARG A 835 -5.54 -1.03 -19.13
CA ARG A 835 -6.03 -0.06 -20.13
C ARG A 835 -5.54 1.37 -19.87
N VAL A 836 -5.34 1.75 -18.60
CA VAL A 836 -4.68 3.02 -18.24
C VAL A 836 -3.24 3.03 -18.74
N LEU A 837 -2.48 1.98 -18.44
CA LEU A 837 -1.05 1.86 -18.78
C LEU A 837 -0.80 1.65 -20.29
N ASP A 838 -1.78 1.14 -21.03
CA ASP A 838 -1.75 1.08 -22.50
C ASP A 838 -2.13 2.43 -23.13
N TYR A 839 -3.07 3.19 -22.55
CA TYR A 839 -3.38 4.55 -23.02
C TYR A 839 -2.30 5.57 -22.67
N PHE A 840 -1.48 5.30 -21.65
CA PHE A 840 -0.29 6.08 -21.31
C PHE A 840 0.98 5.54 -21.96
N ALA A 841 0.87 4.57 -22.90
CA ALA A 841 1.97 4.16 -23.75
C ALA A 841 2.11 5.14 -24.93
N GLU A 842 3.34 5.59 -25.17
CA GLU A 842 3.72 6.35 -26.36
C GLU A 842 4.35 5.36 -27.33
N PRO A 843 4.37 5.66 -28.65
CA PRO A 843 5.26 4.99 -29.58
C PRO A 843 6.68 5.00 -29.03
N SER A 844 7.37 3.86 -29.06
CA SER A 844 8.81 3.87 -28.82
C SER A 844 9.49 4.49 -30.05
N GLU A 845 10.38 5.45 -29.82
CA GLU A 845 10.97 6.26 -30.88
C GLU A 845 12.34 6.85 -30.49
N VAL A 846 13.01 7.42 -31.49
CA VAL A 846 14.32 8.07 -31.36
C VAL A 846 14.11 9.57 -31.53
N LEU A 847 14.18 10.31 -30.42
CA LEU A 847 13.92 11.76 -30.36
C LEU A 847 15.11 12.57 -30.87
N SER A 848 16.33 12.12 -30.60
CA SER A 848 17.57 12.80 -31.03
C SER A 848 18.60 11.82 -31.58
N SER A 849 19.46 12.32 -32.45
CA SER A 849 20.57 11.57 -33.07
C SER A 849 21.67 12.55 -33.44
N GLN A 850 22.74 12.60 -32.65
CA GLN A 850 23.72 13.69 -32.64
C GLN A 850 25.16 13.18 -32.66
N LEU A 851 26.04 13.89 -33.37
CA LEU A 851 27.49 13.71 -33.27
C LEU A 851 28.03 14.53 -32.08
N TYR A 852 29.00 13.97 -31.35
CA TYR A 852 29.75 14.74 -30.35
C TYR A 852 31.22 14.32 -30.31
N TYR A 853 32.09 15.20 -29.81
CA TYR A 853 33.55 15.00 -29.82
C TYR A 853 34.09 14.75 -28.40
N PRO A 854 34.13 13.50 -27.90
CA PRO A 854 34.55 13.19 -26.52
C PRO A 854 36.01 13.55 -26.20
N GLY A 855 36.88 13.66 -27.20
CA GLY A 855 38.28 14.09 -27.04
C GLY A 855 38.51 15.60 -27.16
N SER A 856 37.46 16.41 -27.36
CA SER A 856 37.56 17.86 -27.56
C SER A 856 37.73 18.65 -26.26
N VAL A 857 38.15 19.91 -26.35
CA VAL A 857 38.17 20.84 -25.20
C VAL A 857 36.78 21.00 -24.58
N PHE A 858 35.73 20.91 -25.39
CA PHE A 858 34.34 21.14 -24.99
C PHE A 858 33.81 20.02 -24.10
N ALA A 859 34.30 18.79 -24.26
CA ALA A 859 33.86 17.64 -23.46
C ALA A 859 34.24 17.79 -21.97
N LEU A 860 35.20 18.66 -21.65
CA LEU A 860 35.61 18.98 -20.27
C LEU A 860 34.48 19.63 -19.45
N THR A 861 33.47 20.25 -20.08
CA THR A 861 32.30 20.82 -19.41
C THR A 861 31.04 19.95 -19.49
N GLY A 862 31.12 18.79 -20.14
CA GLY A 862 30.00 17.84 -20.31
C GLY A 862 29.75 17.46 -21.77
N ILE A 863 28.95 16.41 -21.97
CA ILE A 863 28.65 15.87 -23.31
C ILE A 863 27.93 16.91 -24.18
N ASP A 864 26.91 17.59 -23.64
CA ASP A 864 26.12 18.57 -24.38
C ASP A 864 26.93 19.75 -24.91
N SER A 865 27.99 20.16 -24.20
CA SER A 865 28.92 21.19 -24.66
C SER A 865 29.74 20.78 -25.89
N ALA A 866 29.92 19.48 -26.12
CA ALA A 866 30.74 18.90 -27.19
C ALA A 866 29.95 18.40 -28.40
N ILE A 867 28.64 18.62 -28.44
CA ILE A 867 27.75 18.22 -29.55
C ILE A 867 28.02 19.10 -30.78
N ASP A 868 28.24 18.45 -31.93
CA ASP A 868 28.30 19.13 -33.23
C ASP A 868 26.87 19.39 -33.74
N SER A 869 26.29 20.53 -33.36
CA SER A 869 24.94 20.91 -33.78
C SER A 869 24.81 21.28 -35.26
N ARG A 870 25.93 21.37 -36.00
CA ARG A 870 25.91 21.50 -37.47
C ARG A 870 25.71 20.12 -38.11
N VAL A 871 26.37 19.09 -37.58
CA VAL A 871 26.33 17.74 -38.17
C VAL A 871 25.04 17.00 -37.84
N GLN A 872 24.19 16.83 -38.86
CA GLN A 872 22.93 16.10 -38.80
C GLN A 872 23.13 14.64 -39.22
N LEU A 873 22.75 13.70 -38.35
CA LEU A 873 22.65 12.28 -38.71
C LEU A 873 21.44 12.09 -39.65
N ALA A 874 21.69 11.69 -40.88
CA ALA A 874 20.67 11.53 -41.91
C ALA A 874 19.84 10.27 -41.67
N LYS A 875 18.58 10.41 -41.25
CA LYS A 875 17.64 9.30 -41.05
C LYS A 875 17.17 8.72 -42.39
N GLU A 876 17.14 7.40 -42.52
CA GLU A 876 16.65 6.73 -43.72
C GLU A 876 15.14 6.94 -43.89
N SER A 877 14.69 7.28 -45.10
CA SER A 877 13.28 7.58 -45.40
C SER A 877 12.88 7.06 -46.79
N THR A 878 11.58 7.01 -47.08
CA THR A 878 11.06 6.62 -48.41
C THR A 878 11.36 7.65 -49.50
N GLN A 879 11.75 8.88 -49.14
CA GLN A 879 12.25 9.89 -50.06
C GLN A 879 13.78 9.82 -50.14
N PRO A 880 14.37 9.69 -51.36
CA PRO A 880 15.81 9.67 -51.52
C PRO A 880 16.48 10.98 -51.08
N GLN A 881 17.32 10.91 -50.06
CA GLN A 881 18.09 12.06 -49.55
C GLN A 881 19.55 11.94 -49.99
N THR A 882 20.01 12.86 -50.84
CA THR A 882 21.44 13.01 -51.16
C THR A 882 22.14 13.75 -50.02
N LEU A 883 23.20 13.18 -49.48
CA LEU A 883 23.85 13.69 -48.27
C LEU A 883 24.79 14.87 -48.59
N THR A 884 24.78 15.88 -47.72
CA THR A 884 25.53 17.15 -47.90
C THR A 884 26.69 17.26 -46.90
N LEU A 885 27.39 18.40 -46.91
CA LEU A 885 28.39 18.74 -45.89
C LEU A 885 27.78 18.75 -44.47
N ASP A 886 26.48 18.99 -44.35
CA ASP A 886 25.74 18.94 -43.08
C ASP A 886 25.62 17.52 -42.51
N ASN A 887 25.85 16.48 -43.32
CA ASN A 887 25.92 15.09 -42.87
C ASN A 887 27.37 14.59 -42.73
N LEU A 888 28.35 15.50 -42.70
CA LEU A 888 29.78 15.19 -42.77
C LEU A 888 30.57 15.87 -41.63
N SER A 889 31.33 15.08 -40.87
CA SER A 889 32.35 15.58 -39.95
C SER A 889 33.71 15.70 -40.64
N ASN A 890 34.54 16.64 -40.19
CA ASN A 890 35.90 16.85 -40.69
C ASN A 890 36.96 16.82 -39.56
N ASN A 891 36.55 16.44 -38.35
CA ASN A 891 37.36 16.30 -37.14
C ASN A 891 38.54 15.33 -37.33
N LYS A 892 39.78 15.72 -37.00
CA LYS A 892 40.97 14.88 -37.22
C LYS A 892 40.93 13.50 -36.55
N ASN A 893 40.19 13.37 -35.45
CA ASN A 893 40.06 12.10 -34.74
C ASN A 893 39.00 11.17 -35.38
N GLY A 894 38.33 11.57 -36.47
CA GLY A 894 37.27 10.78 -37.09
C GLY A 894 35.92 10.89 -36.38
N ILE A 895 35.01 9.94 -36.67
CA ILE A 895 33.75 9.78 -35.92
C ILE A 895 34.07 9.10 -34.59
N THR A 896 34.03 9.87 -33.50
CA THR A 896 34.51 9.46 -32.17
C THR A 896 33.39 9.29 -31.14
N GLY A 897 32.24 9.92 -31.31
CA GLY A 897 31.13 9.79 -30.38
C GLY A 897 29.76 10.07 -30.98
N LEU A 898 28.74 9.32 -30.57
CA LEU A 898 27.33 9.57 -30.91
C LEU A 898 26.47 9.64 -29.64
N VAL A 899 25.42 10.45 -29.70
CA VAL A 899 24.37 10.55 -28.68
C VAL A 899 23.02 10.29 -29.34
N PHE A 900 22.19 9.46 -28.70
CA PHE A 900 20.79 9.25 -29.07
C PHE A 900 19.90 9.35 -27.84
N ASP A 901 18.81 10.10 -27.92
CA ASP A 901 17.76 10.11 -26.90
C ASP A 901 16.56 9.27 -27.37
N LEU A 902 16.18 8.25 -26.60
CA LEU A 902 15.13 7.29 -26.96
C LEU A 902 13.97 7.27 -25.96
N ILE A 903 12.76 7.12 -26.51
CA ILE A 903 11.58 6.59 -25.82
C ILE A 903 11.59 5.07 -26.06
N THR A 904 11.71 4.28 -25.01
CA THR A 904 11.64 2.80 -25.05
C THR A 904 10.59 2.28 -24.07
N PRO A 905 10.17 1.00 -24.15
CA PRO A 905 9.19 0.43 -23.23
C PRO A 905 9.72 0.40 -21.77
N PRO A 906 8.81 0.40 -20.77
CA PRO A 906 9.15 0.17 -19.35
C PRO A 906 9.96 -1.12 -19.15
N GLY A 907 10.79 -1.17 -18.09
CA GLY A 907 11.53 -2.37 -17.67
C GLY A 907 12.66 -2.86 -18.60
N THR A 908 12.74 -2.38 -19.83
CA THR A 908 13.76 -2.78 -20.83
C THR A 908 15.18 -2.33 -20.45
N THR A 909 16.20 -3.07 -20.88
CA THR A 909 17.61 -2.64 -20.82
C THR A 909 18.17 -2.52 -22.24
N LEU A 910 18.74 -1.36 -22.59
CA LEU A 910 19.45 -1.18 -23.86
C LEU A 910 20.90 -1.65 -23.75
N THR A 911 21.38 -2.31 -24.80
CA THR A 911 22.63 -3.06 -24.88
C THR A 911 23.34 -2.83 -26.21
N ALA A 912 24.60 -3.26 -26.33
CA ALA A 912 25.33 -3.20 -27.60
C ALA A 912 24.69 -4.01 -28.74
N SER A 913 23.90 -5.06 -28.44
CA SER A 913 23.15 -5.85 -29.42
C SER A 913 21.94 -5.13 -30.03
N ASP A 914 21.48 -4.04 -29.43
CA ASP A 914 20.35 -3.25 -29.93
C ASP A 914 20.77 -2.25 -31.02
N PHE A 915 22.08 -2.17 -31.31
CA PHE A 915 22.70 -1.28 -32.28
C PHE A 915 23.58 -2.07 -33.25
N GLN A 916 23.55 -1.70 -34.53
CA GLN A 916 24.45 -2.23 -35.56
C GLN A 916 25.15 -1.08 -36.26
N PHE A 917 26.47 -1.21 -36.42
CA PHE A 917 27.34 -0.20 -37.03
C PHE A 917 28.00 -0.80 -38.27
N GLN A 918 27.83 -0.17 -39.42
CA GLN A 918 28.43 -0.58 -40.70
C GLN A 918 29.18 0.62 -41.32
N VAL A 919 30.25 0.38 -42.08
CA VAL A 919 31.01 1.45 -42.76
C VAL A 919 31.20 1.18 -44.24
N SER A 920 31.15 2.25 -45.03
CA SER A 920 31.46 2.20 -46.46
C SER A 920 32.92 1.78 -46.71
N PRO A 921 33.29 1.44 -47.95
CA PRO A 921 34.68 1.53 -48.38
C PRO A 921 35.26 2.91 -48.06
N GLU A 922 36.58 2.99 -47.82
CA GLU A 922 37.25 4.27 -47.61
C GLU A 922 37.39 5.03 -48.94
N GLY A 923 37.12 6.32 -48.91
CA GLY A 923 37.31 7.23 -50.03
C GLY A 923 36.28 7.09 -51.16
N VAL A 924 36.75 6.94 -52.40
CA VAL A 924 35.89 6.89 -53.59
C VAL A 924 35.56 5.45 -53.96
N PHE A 925 34.26 5.17 -53.97
CA PHE A 925 33.66 3.90 -54.38
C PHE A 925 32.46 4.13 -55.30
N ALA A 926 32.09 3.13 -56.11
CA ALA A 926 30.87 3.16 -56.90
C ALA A 926 29.65 2.77 -56.02
N PRO A 927 28.64 3.64 -55.84
CA PRO A 927 27.48 3.34 -54.99
C PRO A 927 26.67 2.12 -55.43
N SER A 928 26.54 1.89 -56.74
CA SER A 928 25.83 0.74 -57.32
C SER A 928 26.50 -0.61 -57.03
N LEU A 929 27.82 -0.62 -56.77
CA LEU A 929 28.56 -1.83 -56.37
C LEU A 929 28.75 -1.95 -54.85
N ASN A 930 28.46 -0.88 -54.09
CA ASN A 930 28.64 -0.81 -52.64
C ASN A 930 27.42 -0.14 -51.98
N PRO A 931 26.19 -0.67 -52.16
CA PRO A 931 24.99 -0.07 -51.59
C PRO A 931 25.05 -0.08 -50.05
N PRO A 932 24.41 0.88 -49.35
CA PRO A 932 24.59 1.03 -47.91
C PRO A 932 24.17 -0.17 -47.05
N SER A 933 23.26 -1.00 -47.55
CA SER A 933 22.88 -2.27 -46.92
C SER A 933 24.00 -3.33 -46.94
N GLY A 934 24.87 -3.31 -47.95
CA GLY A 934 25.98 -4.26 -48.15
C GLY A 934 27.31 -3.84 -47.50
N TRP A 935 27.33 -2.78 -46.71
CA TRP A 935 28.54 -2.29 -46.04
C TRP A 935 29.04 -3.24 -44.94
N GLN A 936 30.36 -3.33 -44.79
CA GLN A 936 31.02 -4.15 -43.76
C GLN A 936 30.78 -3.57 -42.36
N ALA A 937 30.97 -4.39 -41.31
CA ALA A 937 30.88 -3.92 -39.93
C ALA A 937 31.89 -2.80 -39.64
N ALA A 938 31.50 -1.84 -38.80
CA ALA A 938 32.40 -0.82 -38.26
C ALA A 938 33.37 -1.43 -37.23
N ALA A 939 34.36 -0.64 -36.81
CA ALA A 939 35.08 -0.92 -35.57
C ALA A 939 34.10 -0.96 -34.40
N SER A 940 34.31 -1.87 -33.44
CA SER A 940 33.51 -1.93 -32.22
C SER A 940 33.66 -0.65 -31.40
N PRO A 941 32.58 -0.11 -30.81
CA PRO A 941 32.68 0.98 -29.83
C PRO A 941 33.60 0.61 -28.67
N SER A 942 34.37 1.59 -28.17
CA SER A 942 35.11 1.46 -26.90
C SER A 942 34.19 1.58 -25.70
N SER A 943 33.04 2.25 -25.84
CA SER A 943 31.97 2.25 -24.86
C SER A 943 30.59 2.40 -25.52
N LEU A 944 29.58 1.83 -24.86
CA LEU A 944 28.18 2.21 -25.01
C LEU A 944 27.59 2.29 -23.60
N SER A 945 27.12 3.46 -23.21
CA SER A 945 26.52 3.71 -21.90
C SER A 945 25.11 4.29 -22.06
N VAL A 946 24.26 4.02 -21.08
CA VAL A 946 22.85 4.43 -21.08
C VAL A 946 22.59 5.19 -19.79
N THR A 947 22.31 6.48 -19.89
CA THR A 947 21.91 7.31 -18.75
C THR A 947 20.44 7.04 -18.43
N PRO A 948 20.08 6.63 -17.20
CA PRO A 948 18.69 6.50 -16.79
C PRO A 948 17.95 7.84 -16.85
N GLY A 949 16.74 7.82 -17.39
CA GLY A 949 15.90 9.02 -17.56
C GLY A 949 14.74 8.76 -18.50
N PHE A 950 13.95 9.82 -18.75
CA PHE A 950 12.96 9.85 -19.83
C PHE A 950 13.09 11.19 -20.58
N PRO A 951 13.56 11.20 -21.84
CA PRO A 951 14.07 10.06 -22.62
C PRO A 951 15.32 9.42 -22.01
N ARG A 952 15.64 8.20 -22.45
CA ARG A 952 16.90 7.52 -22.12
C ARG A 952 17.99 7.99 -23.08
N ARG A 953 19.09 8.51 -22.54
CA ARG A 953 20.23 8.95 -23.35
C ARG A 953 21.25 7.83 -23.51
N VAL A 954 21.47 7.40 -24.74
CA VAL A 954 22.51 6.44 -25.11
C VAL A 954 23.71 7.20 -25.67
N VAL A 955 24.88 6.92 -25.11
CA VAL A 955 26.17 7.52 -25.49
C VAL A 955 27.08 6.42 -25.99
N ILE A 956 27.63 6.59 -27.19
CA ILE A 956 28.45 5.60 -27.87
C ILE A 956 29.79 6.27 -28.20
N GLN A 957 30.92 5.60 -27.94
CA GLN A 957 32.25 6.14 -28.20
C GLN A 957 33.11 5.15 -28.99
N TRP A 958 34.03 5.69 -29.80
CA TRP A 958 35.09 4.93 -30.46
C TRP A 958 36.46 5.50 -30.09
N PRO A 959 37.54 4.70 -30.13
CA PRO A 959 38.90 5.23 -30.09
C PRO A 959 39.16 6.16 -31.28
N ASP A 960 40.02 7.16 -31.09
CA ASP A 960 40.41 8.09 -32.16
C ASP A 960 40.87 7.37 -33.42
N GLN A 961 40.51 7.94 -34.58
CA GLN A 961 40.81 7.49 -35.95
C GLN A 961 40.16 6.16 -36.39
N SER A 962 39.41 5.47 -35.51
CA SER A 962 38.75 4.18 -35.81
C SER A 962 37.77 4.22 -36.99
N ILE A 963 37.14 5.37 -37.26
CA ILE A 963 36.20 5.57 -38.36
C ILE A 963 36.56 6.89 -39.06
N THR A 964 37.34 6.77 -40.14
CA THR A 964 37.90 7.91 -40.91
C THR A 964 37.70 7.72 -42.42
N ASN A 965 37.61 8.86 -43.12
CA ASN A 965 37.49 9.00 -44.58
C ASN A 965 36.43 8.09 -45.26
N ARG A 966 35.28 7.90 -44.60
CA ARG A 966 34.21 6.98 -45.01
C ARG A 966 32.86 7.38 -44.42
N TRP A 967 31.79 6.70 -44.85
CA TRP A 967 30.46 6.78 -44.24
C TRP A 967 30.28 5.71 -43.16
N LEU A 968 29.53 6.07 -42.11
CA LEU A 968 28.99 5.22 -41.06
C LEU A 968 27.47 5.12 -41.22
N ARG A 969 26.96 3.90 -41.22
CA ARG A 969 25.54 3.54 -41.11
C ARG A 969 25.30 2.99 -39.70
N VAL A 970 24.34 3.56 -38.99
CA VAL A 970 23.89 3.14 -37.67
C VAL A 970 22.47 2.61 -37.81
N THR A 971 22.21 1.38 -37.36
CA THR A 971 20.85 0.80 -37.29
C THR A 971 20.52 0.54 -35.83
N ILE A 972 19.47 1.19 -35.32
CA ILE A 972 18.87 0.86 -34.03
C ILE A 972 17.78 -0.17 -34.30
N GLN A 973 17.90 -1.35 -33.69
CA GLN A 973 17.10 -2.53 -34.05
C GLN A 973 15.62 -2.37 -33.64
N ALA A 974 14.73 -3.04 -34.37
CA ALA A 974 13.34 -3.25 -33.95
C ALA A 974 13.25 -4.52 -33.11
N ASN A 975 13.19 -4.37 -31.78
CA ASN A 975 13.13 -5.51 -30.85
C ASN A 975 12.44 -5.12 -29.53
N ALA A 976 12.38 -6.07 -28.58
CA ALA A 976 11.72 -5.87 -27.29
C ALA A 976 12.41 -4.82 -26.39
N ASN A 977 13.72 -4.60 -26.53
CA ASN A 977 14.48 -3.63 -25.72
C ASN A 977 14.26 -2.19 -26.19
N THR A 978 14.21 -1.99 -27.51
CA THR A 978 14.02 -0.66 -28.12
C THR A 978 12.54 -0.30 -28.24
N GLY A 979 11.65 -1.29 -28.40
CA GLY A 979 10.22 -1.11 -28.67
C GLY A 979 9.90 -0.60 -30.07
N LEU A 980 10.90 -0.33 -30.91
CA LEU A 980 10.69 0.20 -32.27
C LEU A 980 9.95 -0.83 -33.13
N THR A 981 8.92 -0.40 -33.85
CA THR A 981 8.15 -1.26 -34.78
C THR A 981 8.88 -1.49 -36.12
N THR A 982 9.81 -0.59 -36.48
CA THR A 982 10.73 -0.73 -37.62
C THR A 982 12.13 -0.23 -37.22
N PRO A 983 13.23 -0.82 -37.74
CA PRO A 983 14.57 -0.38 -37.37
C PRO A 983 14.84 1.07 -37.78
N ALA A 984 15.36 1.88 -36.87
CA ALA A 984 15.70 3.27 -37.17
C ALA A 984 17.15 3.36 -37.68
N VAL A 985 17.30 3.69 -38.96
CA VAL A 985 18.60 3.76 -39.64
C VAL A 985 19.05 5.21 -39.83
N TYR A 986 20.32 5.49 -39.55
CA TYR A 986 20.95 6.80 -39.64
C TYR A 986 22.30 6.72 -40.35
N TYR A 987 22.67 7.80 -41.04
CA TYR A 987 23.94 7.92 -41.78
C TYR A 987 24.72 9.17 -41.37
N LEU A 988 26.03 9.00 -41.21
CA LEU A 988 26.99 10.06 -40.90
C LEU A 988 28.28 9.80 -41.69
N GLY A 989 28.82 10.82 -42.37
CA GLY A 989 30.09 10.72 -43.06
C GLY A 989 31.23 11.41 -42.30
N HIS A 990 32.45 11.08 -42.69
CA HIS A 990 33.62 11.85 -42.28
C HIS A 990 34.68 11.95 -43.40
N LEU A 991 35.20 13.16 -43.62
CA LEU A 991 36.39 13.43 -44.45
C LEU A 991 37.22 14.55 -43.80
N GLN A 992 38.45 14.25 -43.36
CA GLN A 992 39.26 15.20 -42.58
C GLN A 992 39.66 16.41 -43.42
N GLY A 993 39.39 17.63 -42.92
CA GLY A 993 39.74 18.89 -43.60
C GLY A 993 38.78 19.36 -44.70
N GLU A 994 37.68 18.66 -44.97
CA GLU A 994 36.63 19.09 -45.91
C GLU A 994 35.76 20.20 -45.29
N THR A 995 35.57 21.31 -46.01
CA THR A 995 34.75 22.46 -45.58
C THR A 995 33.93 23.11 -46.70
N THR A 996 34.07 22.67 -47.96
CA THR A 996 33.46 23.32 -49.14
C THR A 996 32.27 22.56 -49.73
N GLY A 997 32.20 21.24 -49.51
CA GLY A 997 31.08 20.39 -49.90
C GLY A 997 31.28 19.66 -51.23
N ALA A 998 30.34 18.78 -51.56
CA ALA A 998 30.47 17.89 -52.72
C ALA A 998 30.35 18.62 -54.06
N SER A 999 31.17 18.19 -55.02
CA SER A 999 31.10 18.54 -56.44
C SER A 999 31.17 17.27 -57.28
N ASP A 1000 30.43 17.20 -58.40
CA ASP A 1000 30.37 16.04 -59.30
C ASP A 1000 30.17 14.67 -58.61
N GLY A 1001 29.41 14.66 -57.51
CA GLY A 1001 29.12 13.46 -56.72
C GLY A 1001 30.22 13.02 -55.74
N GLN A 1002 31.19 13.89 -55.44
CA GLN A 1002 32.32 13.60 -54.54
C GLN A 1002 32.62 14.80 -53.62
N PHE A 1003 32.81 14.54 -52.32
CA PHE A 1003 33.53 15.45 -51.44
C PHE A 1003 35.03 15.33 -51.76
N THR A 1004 35.77 16.43 -51.68
CA THR A 1004 37.19 16.51 -52.05
C THR A 1004 37.85 17.65 -51.28
N VAL A 1005 38.89 17.34 -50.51
CA VAL A 1005 39.66 18.36 -49.77
C VAL A 1005 40.50 19.17 -50.78
N LEU A 1006 40.01 20.34 -51.15
CA LEU A 1006 40.64 21.25 -52.11
C LEU A 1006 41.57 22.24 -51.40
N VAL A 1007 42.30 23.02 -52.23
CA VAL A 1007 43.00 24.23 -51.76
C VAL A 1007 42.00 25.28 -51.26
N ALA A 1008 40.73 25.20 -51.65
CA ALA A 1008 39.67 26.11 -51.19
C ALA A 1008 39.37 25.95 -49.69
N ASP A 1009 39.26 24.72 -49.19
CA ASP A 1009 39.03 24.39 -47.78
C ASP A 1009 40.20 24.87 -46.92
N LEU A 1010 41.43 24.59 -47.37
CA LEU A 1010 42.65 25.08 -46.76
C LEU A 1010 42.71 26.62 -46.68
N LEU A 1011 42.13 27.32 -47.67
CA LEU A 1011 42.02 28.77 -47.65
C LEU A 1011 40.89 29.28 -46.75
N GLN A 1012 39.78 28.54 -46.59
CA GLN A 1012 38.72 28.86 -45.62
C GLN A 1012 39.22 28.70 -44.18
N VAL A 1013 39.84 27.57 -43.84
CA VAL A 1013 40.46 27.34 -42.52
C VAL A 1013 41.51 28.41 -42.22
N ARG A 1014 42.34 28.78 -43.22
CA ARG A 1014 43.32 29.85 -43.08
C ARG A 1014 42.70 31.25 -42.92
N ALA A 1015 41.55 31.52 -43.52
CA ALA A 1015 40.82 32.78 -43.36
C ALA A 1015 40.10 32.87 -42.01
N ALA A 1016 39.78 31.73 -41.40
CA ALA A 1016 39.11 31.62 -40.11
C ALA A 1016 40.05 31.64 -38.88
N LEU A 1017 41.36 31.83 -39.06
CA LEU A 1017 42.33 31.96 -37.97
C LEU A 1017 41.92 33.03 -36.95
N SER A 1018 42.12 32.72 -35.67
CA SER A 1018 41.84 33.56 -34.48
C SER A 1018 40.37 33.66 -34.05
N ASN A 1019 40.20 33.89 -32.74
CA ASN A 1019 38.96 33.85 -31.94
C ASN A 1019 38.56 32.43 -31.47
N PRO A 1020 37.92 32.30 -30.28
CA PRO A 1020 37.30 31.06 -29.86
C PRO A 1020 36.11 30.67 -30.74
N VAL A 1021 35.91 29.36 -30.91
CA VAL A 1021 34.81 28.78 -31.70
C VAL A 1021 34.16 27.61 -30.96
N GLY A 1022 32.96 27.21 -31.37
CA GLY A 1022 32.23 26.06 -30.80
C GLY A 1022 32.51 24.73 -31.55
N PRO A 1023 32.04 23.59 -31.02
CA PRO A 1023 32.31 22.25 -31.56
C PRO A 1023 31.92 22.08 -33.04
N GLY A 1024 30.79 22.67 -33.46
CA GLY A 1024 30.29 22.63 -34.84
C GLY A 1024 31.06 23.50 -35.85
N SER A 1025 32.15 24.16 -35.44
CA SER A 1025 33.04 24.87 -36.36
C SER A 1025 33.62 23.93 -37.41
N LEU A 1026 33.43 24.26 -38.69
CA LEU A 1026 34.11 23.58 -39.81
C LEU A 1026 35.63 23.84 -39.84
N TYR A 1027 36.10 24.89 -39.16
CA TYR A 1027 37.48 25.37 -39.30
C TYR A 1027 38.38 25.01 -38.12
N ASP A 1028 37.79 24.62 -36.99
CA ASP A 1028 38.49 23.95 -35.89
C ASP A 1028 38.39 22.44 -36.16
N ILE A 1029 39.49 21.91 -36.68
CA ILE A 1029 39.65 20.54 -37.20
C ILE A 1029 40.10 19.60 -36.07
N ASP A 1030 40.81 20.11 -35.05
CA ASP A 1030 41.22 19.31 -33.89
C ASP A 1030 40.39 19.49 -32.62
N LYS A 1031 39.39 20.37 -32.65
CA LYS A 1031 38.40 20.63 -31.59
C LYS A 1031 39.05 21.15 -30.30
N ASN A 1032 40.12 21.95 -30.44
CA ASN A 1032 40.77 22.65 -29.33
C ASN A 1032 40.02 23.92 -28.87
N GLY A 1033 39.03 24.40 -29.63
CA GLY A 1033 38.24 25.60 -29.32
C GLY A 1033 38.75 26.89 -29.96
N VAL A 1034 39.85 26.86 -30.71
CA VAL A 1034 40.41 28.01 -31.44
C VAL A 1034 40.95 27.54 -32.79
N VAL A 1035 40.65 28.25 -33.88
CA VAL A 1035 41.24 27.98 -35.19
C VAL A 1035 42.70 28.45 -35.21
N LEU A 1036 43.63 27.51 -35.35
CA LEU A 1036 45.07 27.72 -35.26
C LEU A 1036 45.80 27.28 -36.54
N VAL A 1037 47.12 27.46 -36.53
CA VAL A 1037 48.00 26.95 -37.61
C VAL A 1037 47.99 25.42 -37.67
N ASN A 1038 47.61 24.72 -36.58
CA ASN A 1038 47.48 23.26 -36.62
C ASN A 1038 46.37 22.81 -37.56
N ASP A 1039 45.19 23.43 -37.52
CA ASP A 1039 44.05 23.09 -38.39
C ASP A 1039 44.37 23.25 -39.88
N ILE A 1040 45.20 24.26 -40.21
CA ILE A 1040 45.75 24.45 -41.56
C ILE A 1040 46.66 23.27 -41.94
N LEU A 1041 47.45 22.72 -41.02
CA LEU A 1041 48.31 21.56 -41.27
C LEU A 1041 47.51 20.25 -41.39
N GLU A 1042 46.54 20.03 -40.49
CA GLU A 1042 45.61 18.88 -40.51
C GLU A 1042 44.80 18.84 -41.82
N THR A 1043 44.31 20.00 -42.28
CA THR A 1043 43.63 20.16 -43.57
C THR A 1043 44.60 19.94 -44.75
N ARG A 1044 45.80 20.54 -44.69
CA ARG A 1044 46.80 20.42 -45.75
C ARG A 1044 47.31 18.99 -45.94
N ALA A 1045 47.41 18.22 -44.86
CA ALA A 1045 47.80 16.81 -44.89
C ALA A 1045 46.80 15.92 -45.65
N ASN A 1046 45.55 16.38 -45.78
CA ASN A 1046 44.47 15.65 -46.44
C ASN A 1046 44.09 16.20 -47.82
N LEU A 1047 44.83 17.17 -48.38
CA LEU A 1047 44.59 17.68 -49.74
C LEU A 1047 44.47 16.54 -50.78
N ALA A 1048 43.46 16.64 -51.64
CA ALA A 1048 43.07 15.62 -52.62
C ALA A 1048 42.66 14.26 -52.03
N ARG A 1049 42.40 14.16 -50.72
CA ARG A 1049 41.50 13.11 -50.19
C ARG A 1049 40.08 13.41 -50.65
N GLN A 1050 39.33 12.34 -50.91
CA GLN A 1050 37.99 12.40 -51.47
C GLN A 1050 37.07 11.41 -50.75
N LEU A 1051 35.76 11.61 -50.83
CA LEU A 1051 34.74 10.68 -50.36
C LEU A 1051 33.55 10.70 -51.34
N THR A 1052 33.07 9.54 -51.79
CA THR A 1052 31.87 9.44 -52.63
C THR A 1052 30.66 10.06 -51.92
N GLN A 1053 29.94 10.97 -52.57
CA GLN A 1053 28.64 11.44 -52.11
C GLN A 1053 27.59 10.35 -52.32
N ILE A 1054 26.72 10.13 -51.34
CA ILE A 1054 25.69 9.08 -51.39
C ILE A 1054 24.28 9.65 -51.33
N THR A 1055 23.33 8.89 -51.86
CA THR A 1055 21.89 9.10 -51.70
C THR A 1055 21.32 7.90 -50.93
N VAL A 1056 20.54 8.17 -49.88
CA VAL A 1056 19.95 7.14 -49.00
C VAL A 1056 18.43 7.14 -49.13
N ALA A 1057 17.84 5.95 -49.27
CA ALA A 1057 16.40 5.73 -49.44
C ALA A 1057 16.01 4.33 -48.97
N SER A 1058 14.91 4.18 -48.24
CA SER A 1058 14.41 2.87 -47.82
C SER A 1058 13.82 2.10 -49.01
N GLY A 1059 14.53 1.05 -49.42
CA GLY A 1059 14.16 0.18 -50.56
C GLY A 1059 15.04 0.29 -51.81
N GLY A 1060 16.11 1.10 -51.79
CA GLY A 1060 17.02 1.33 -52.93
C GLY A 1060 17.92 0.15 -53.36
N GLY A 1061 17.36 -1.04 -53.60
CA GLY A 1061 18.07 -2.18 -54.17
C GLY A 1061 18.30 -2.01 -55.68
N GLY A 1062 19.49 -1.52 -56.06
CA GLY A 1062 19.80 -1.16 -57.45
C GLY A 1062 19.95 -2.34 -58.41
N GLY A 1063 18.85 -2.75 -59.06
CA GLY A 1063 18.86 -3.53 -60.30
C GLY A 1063 18.46 -2.65 -61.48
N GLY A 1064 19.39 -2.39 -62.40
CA GLY A 1064 19.13 -1.61 -63.61
C GLY A 1064 18.94 -2.49 -64.84
N GLU A 1065 17.80 -2.36 -65.52
CA GLU A 1065 17.54 -2.94 -66.84
C GLU A 1065 17.00 -1.84 -67.78
N VAL A 1066 17.21 -1.99 -69.09
CA VAL A 1066 17.27 -0.83 -70.01
C VAL A 1066 16.31 -0.98 -71.20
N ASP A 1067 15.36 -0.04 -71.27
CA ASP A 1067 14.49 0.27 -72.44
C ASP A 1067 13.51 -0.84 -72.88
N GLY A 1068 12.37 -0.45 -73.46
CA GLY A 1068 11.34 -1.40 -73.90
C GLY A 1068 9.89 -0.90 -73.79
N LEU A 1069 9.44 -0.18 -74.82
CA LEU A 1069 8.04 0.16 -75.07
C LEU A 1069 7.08 -1.04 -74.91
N LEU A 1070 5.96 -0.88 -74.18
CA LEU A 1070 4.59 -0.88 -74.77
C LEU A 1070 3.46 -0.71 -73.73
N GLU A 1071 2.68 0.35 -73.95
CA GLU A 1071 1.20 0.48 -73.93
C GLU A 1071 0.25 -0.40 -73.06
N GLN A 1072 -0.86 0.25 -72.69
CA GLN A 1072 -2.17 -0.25 -72.21
C GLN A 1072 -2.38 -0.36 -70.69
N SER A 1073 -3.66 -0.28 -70.30
CA SER A 1073 -4.14 0.26 -69.03
C SER A 1073 -5.32 -0.59 -68.46
N PRO A 1074 -6.12 -0.17 -67.45
CA PRO A 1074 -6.53 -1.09 -66.37
C PRO A 1074 -7.94 -1.70 -66.49
N ASP A 1075 -8.17 -2.75 -65.68
CA ASP A 1075 -9.46 -3.22 -65.12
C ASP A 1075 -9.19 -4.42 -64.18
N ALA A 1076 -9.97 -4.79 -63.15
CA ALA A 1076 -11.09 -4.16 -62.44
C ALA A 1076 -11.27 -4.84 -61.04
N SER A 1077 -12.34 -4.47 -60.31
CA SER A 1077 -12.85 -5.07 -59.04
C SER A 1077 -13.29 -6.55 -59.18
N TRP A 1078 -13.72 -7.35 -58.18
CA TRP A 1078 -14.63 -7.20 -57.01
C TRP A 1078 -14.26 -8.28 -55.94
N LEU A 1079 -14.54 -8.24 -54.61
CA LEU A 1079 -15.59 -7.72 -53.70
C LEU A 1079 -16.70 -8.75 -53.31
N VAL A 1080 -17.01 -8.83 -51.99
CA VAL A 1080 -18.18 -9.43 -51.28
C VAL A 1080 -18.12 -10.92 -50.82
N ASP A 1081 -18.60 -11.14 -49.59
CA ASP A 1081 -18.84 -12.37 -48.82
C ASP A 1081 -19.91 -13.34 -49.41
N PHE A 1082 -20.12 -14.50 -48.75
CA PHE A 1082 -21.37 -14.77 -47.97
C PHE A 1082 -21.31 -16.12 -47.18
N VAL A 1083 -21.51 -16.05 -45.85
CA VAL A 1083 -22.39 -16.89 -44.97
C VAL A 1083 -22.25 -18.45 -44.92
N GLU A 1084 -22.17 -18.97 -43.67
CA GLU A 1084 -22.71 -20.24 -43.04
C GLU A 1084 -22.67 -21.60 -43.84
N GLU A 1085 -22.69 -22.80 -43.24
CA GLU A 1085 -23.23 -23.28 -41.95
C GLU A 1085 -22.38 -24.44 -41.34
N SER A 1086 -22.96 -25.39 -40.59
CA SER A 1086 -22.26 -26.22 -39.59
C SER A 1086 -22.00 -27.71 -39.93
N ASP A 1087 -21.26 -28.34 -39.00
CA ASP A 1087 -21.26 -29.77 -38.61
C ASP A 1087 -20.40 -30.84 -39.34
N ASN A 1088 -19.46 -31.36 -38.55
CA ASN A 1088 -19.15 -32.78 -38.31
C ASN A 1088 -19.24 -33.81 -39.46
N LEU A 1089 -18.09 -34.47 -39.77
CA LEU A 1089 -18.05 -35.95 -39.79
C LEU A 1089 -16.63 -36.57 -39.66
N SER A 1090 -16.46 -37.27 -38.56
CA SER A 1090 -15.43 -38.24 -38.14
C SER A 1090 -14.40 -38.86 -39.12
N ALA A 1091 -13.13 -38.80 -38.68
CA ALA A 1091 -12.20 -39.93 -38.41
C ALA A 1091 -11.37 -40.63 -39.52
N ARG A 1092 -10.21 -41.14 -39.06
CA ARG A 1092 -9.22 -42.06 -39.70
C ARG A 1092 -8.29 -41.40 -40.75
N SER A 1093 -7.00 -41.76 -40.86
CA SER A 1093 -6.17 -42.66 -40.02
C SER A 1093 -4.66 -42.62 -40.33
N ILE A 1094 -3.83 -42.75 -39.28
CA ILE A 1094 -2.53 -43.46 -39.23
C ILE A 1094 -1.31 -42.80 -39.95
N ALA A 1095 -0.13 -42.92 -39.30
CA ALA A 1095 1.20 -42.44 -39.74
C ALA A 1095 1.97 -43.58 -40.48
N PRO A 1096 3.33 -43.79 -40.49
CA PRO A 1096 4.47 -43.06 -39.88
C PRO A 1096 5.78 -42.91 -40.71
N SER A 1097 6.68 -42.02 -40.28
CA SER A 1097 8.16 -42.19 -40.22
C SER A 1097 8.78 -40.94 -39.54
N VAL A 1098 9.60 -40.96 -38.47
CA VAL A 1098 10.89 -41.66 -38.20
C VAL A 1098 12.03 -41.03 -39.02
N ASP A 1099 13.12 -40.47 -38.46
CA ASP A 1099 13.57 -40.28 -37.06
C ASP A 1099 14.27 -38.88 -36.90
N LEU A 1100 15.29 -38.50 -36.10
CA LEU A 1100 16.30 -39.18 -35.23
C LEU A 1100 16.88 -38.22 -34.15
N VAL A 1101 17.16 -38.72 -32.93
CA VAL A 1101 18.18 -38.32 -31.90
C VAL A 1101 18.58 -36.84 -31.65
N MET A 1102 18.52 -36.44 -30.37
CA MET A 1102 19.58 -35.69 -29.65
C MET A 1102 19.76 -36.27 -28.23
N VAL A 1103 20.96 -36.18 -27.65
CA VAL A 1103 21.39 -36.94 -26.45
C VAL A 1103 22.35 -36.10 -25.55
N GLN A 1104 22.36 -36.42 -24.24
CA GLN A 1104 23.12 -35.81 -23.11
C GLN A 1104 22.64 -34.40 -22.68
N TRP A 1105 22.33 -34.09 -21.40
CA TRP A 1105 22.89 -34.38 -20.05
C TRP A 1105 24.05 -33.43 -19.64
N PRO A 1106 24.24 -33.10 -18.33
CA PRO A 1106 23.43 -33.42 -17.14
C PRO A 1106 23.05 -32.23 -16.22
N GLU A 1107 22.20 -32.48 -15.22
CA GLU A 1107 22.02 -31.64 -14.02
C GLU A 1107 22.96 -32.07 -12.87
N GLN A 1108 23.32 -31.12 -11.99
CA GLN A 1108 23.73 -31.28 -10.58
C GLN A 1108 23.84 -29.86 -9.97
N LEU A 1109 23.50 -29.56 -8.70
CA LEU A 1109 23.22 -30.40 -7.53
C LEU A 1109 21.95 -29.94 -6.76
N LEU A 1110 21.47 -30.87 -5.91
CA LEU A 1110 20.83 -30.72 -4.58
C LEU A 1110 20.45 -29.31 -4.09
#